data_AF-A0A2N2A857-F1
#
_entry.id   AF-A0A2N2A857-F1
#
_cell.length_a   1.000
_cell.length_b   1.000
_cell.length_c   1.000
_cell.angle_alpha   90.00
_cell.angle_beta   90.00
_cell.angle_gamma   90.00
#
_symmetry.space_group_name_H-M   'P 1'
#
loop_
_entity.id
_entity.type
_entity.pdbx_description
1 polymer ?
#
loop_
_entity_poly.entity_id
_entity_poly.type
_entity_poly.pdbx_seq_one_letter_code
_entity_poly.pdbx_strand_id
1 'polypeptide(L)'
;MGEGKRQPLSLLFAIPDHPWVDASDGAAVRIAMTVAGRGAASPPGRLSTVESESAGDNDETLVVLREQHGAIHADLRVGAAVARAGALRSNSGITSMGVMLAGSGFIVDRARAIELGLRGDRAAAVPIREYRNGRDLTQSPRDALVIDLYGLSAEHVRERFPAIYQHVLERVKPERDANRRDRMRLRWWLFAECRPTLRAMLAGQSRFIATTETAKFRFFQFLDASVLIDHSVIGIGTADAWHLGVLSSHLHGAWALAAGGRLGVGNDPRYNKTRCFDPFPFPALQSLLPPGEGARRADEGEPAITPPSPQPLSQRERGLLDRIGELAEQLDALRKTQQAAHPDLTLTGMYNVLEKLRSGEPLSAKERGIHEQGLVSVLRQLHDELDAAVLDAYGWADLLPLLRGAMGDRSSNHDSHAPSPPTPLPGGEGSNEPRVIEPLSLRERGRGEGGQRRSLPKAALPQDVIDFARSLRRSQTDAEGVIWYLLRNRNLHGMKFRRQHPQPPYTLDFYCHELGLAVELDGSQHADSARDVRRDAVLADAGIEVLRYWNHDVLTRTETVLEDLYWQIEARMSDDAVIQCQPASVEKSLNRDDARRAFDEAVLERLVALNAERAAEEARGQIRWLRPDYQNPEAQQAPQQGQMPTEAPDDEAALVAASPASKAKAWPKDAIDQVRAVAEVLASSPVALSVDEIAARFSARGGWKKRLPPLLDMLVALGRAQIHGERYTGVR
;
A
#
# COMPACT_ATOMS: atom_id res chain seq x y z
N MET A 1 4.46 4.45 -51.06
CA MET A 1 4.57 3.13 -50.41
C MET A 1 4.12 3.31 -48.97
N GLY A 2 2.95 2.78 -48.62
CA GLY A 2 2.42 2.91 -47.26
C GLY A 2 3.21 2.04 -46.29
N GLU A 3 3.68 2.63 -45.19
CA GLU A 3 4.21 1.88 -44.06
C GLU A 3 3.12 0.91 -43.58
N GLY A 4 3.35 -0.40 -43.74
CA GLY A 4 2.44 -1.42 -43.27
C GLY A 4 2.28 -1.30 -41.75
N LYS A 5 1.08 -0.91 -41.29
CA LYS A 5 0.70 -0.98 -39.88
C LYS A 5 0.97 -2.42 -39.41
N ARG A 6 1.99 -2.61 -38.57
CA ARG A 6 2.27 -3.90 -37.93
C ARG A 6 1.00 -4.35 -37.22
N GLN A 7 0.50 -5.53 -37.57
CA GLN A 7 -0.66 -6.10 -36.88
C GLN A 7 -0.28 -6.38 -35.41
N PRO A 8 -1.15 -6.03 -34.44
CA PRO A 8 -0.87 -6.27 -33.03
C PRO A 8 -0.78 -7.78 -32.75
N LEU A 9 0.16 -8.13 -31.86
CA LEU A 9 0.32 -9.47 -31.30
C LEU A 9 -0.39 -9.50 -29.94
N SER A 10 -1.21 -10.51 -29.71
CA SER A 10 -1.98 -10.65 -28.46
C SER A 10 -1.86 -12.06 -27.90
N LEU A 11 -1.85 -12.20 -26.57
CA LEU A 11 -1.80 -13.48 -25.89
C LEU A 11 -3.20 -14.12 -25.85
N LEU A 12 -3.32 -15.34 -26.36
CA LEU A 12 -4.55 -16.13 -26.39
C LEU A 12 -4.59 -17.20 -25.31
N PHE A 13 -3.43 -17.64 -24.84
CA PHE A 13 -3.30 -18.60 -23.75
C PHE A 13 -2.02 -18.33 -22.95
N ALA A 14 -2.06 -18.51 -21.63
CA ALA A 14 -0.87 -18.47 -20.80
C ALA A 14 -0.97 -19.40 -19.58
N ILE A 15 0.14 -20.05 -19.23
CA ILE A 15 0.42 -20.60 -17.89
C ILE A 15 1.61 -19.81 -17.35
N PRO A 16 1.44 -18.90 -16.38
CA PRO A 16 2.51 -17.97 -15.99
C PRO A 16 3.69 -18.61 -15.26
N ASP A 17 3.42 -19.67 -14.50
CA ASP A 17 4.36 -20.18 -13.51
C ASP A 17 4.12 -21.67 -13.22
N HIS A 18 4.64 -22.53 -14.08
CA HIS A 18 4.51 -23.99 -13.99
C HIS A 18 5.82 -24.62 -13.47
N PRO A 19 5.77 -25.52 -12.48
CA PRO A 19 6.96 -26.27 -12.07
C PRO A 19 7.44 -27.15 -13.22
N TRP A 20 8.74 -27.09 -13.55
CA TRP A 20 9.33 -27.98 -14.54
C TRP A 20 10.38 -28.85 -13.87
N VAL A 21 10.10 -30.15 -13.78
CA VAL A 21 11.03 -31.15 -13.29
C VAL A 21 11.21 -32.16 -14.43
N ASP A 22 12.44 -32.26 -14.94
CA ASP A 22 12.85 -33.35 -15.82
C ASP A 22 13.68 -34.34 -14.97
N ALA A 23 13.55 -35.64 -15.24
CA ALA A 23 14.00 -36.73 -14.38
C ALA A 23 15.46 -36.61 -13.91
N SER A 24 15.72 -37.08 -12.68
CA SER A 24 16.98 -37.30 -11.91
C SER A 24 18.18 -36.32 -12.01
N ASP A 25 18.43 -35.66 -13.13
CA ASP A 25 19.49 -34.66 -13.37
C ASP A 25 18.93 -33.31 -13.90
N GLY A 26 17.60 -33.12 -13.89
CA GLY A 26 16.94 -31.92 -14.41
C GLY A 26 17.14 -30.65 -13.56
N ALA A 27 17.10 -29.49 -14.22
CA ALA A 27 17.16 -28.20 -13.54
C ALA A 27 15.85 -27.92 -12.78
N ALA A 28 15.92 -27.66 -11.48
CA ALA A 28 14.79 -27.21 -10.68
C ALA A 28 14.41 -25.76 -11.05
N VAL A 29 13.57 -25.59 -12.06
CA VAL A 29 13.15 -24.28 -12.59
C VAL A 29 11.64 -24.20 -12.73
N ARG A 30 11.12 -22.97 -12.81
CA ARG A 30 9.72 -22.69 -13.14
C ARG A 30 9.64 -22.02 -14.49
N ILE A 31 8.67 -22.42 -15.31
CA ILE A 31 8.51 -21.94 -16.69
C ILE A 31 7.17 -21.24 -16.90
N ALA A 32 7.14 -20.37 -17.90
CA ALA A 32 5.90 -19.81 -18.44
C ALA A 32 5.61 -20.40 -19.81
N MET A 33 4.37 -20.82 -20.06
CA MET A 33 3.90 -21.30 -21.37
C MET A 33 2.93 -20.28 -21.95
N THR A 34 3.08 -19.88 -23.21
CA THR A 34 2.21 -18.88 -23.83
C THR A 34 1.87 -19.21 -25.28
N VAL A 35 0.67 -18.82 -25.71
CA VAL A 35 0.24 -18.83 -27.12
C VAL A 35 -0.13 -17.42 -27.51
N ALA A 36 0.47 -16.92 -28.58
CA ALA A 36 0.19 -15.59 -29.12
C ALA A 36 -0.46 -15.69 -30.51
N GLY A 37 -1.51 -14.91 -30.73
CA GLY A 37 -2.21 -14.77 -31.99
C GLY A 37 -1.99 -13.40 -32.63
N ARG A 38 -2.06 -13.35 -33.96
CA ARG A 38 -2.11 -12.09 -34.72
C ARG A 38 -3.57 -11.67 -34.91
N GLY A 39 -3.88 -10.37 -34.81
CA GLY A 39 -5.07 -9.84 -35.49
C GLY A 39 -6.19 -9.19 -34.66
N ALA A 40 -6.08 -9.03 -33.35
CA ALA A 40 -6.95 -8.11 -32.61
C ALA A 40 -6.17 -7.50 -31.44
N ALA A 41 -6.44 -6.25 -31.08
CA ALA A 41 -5.90 -5.65 -29.86
C ALA A 41 -6.70 -6.22 -28.66
N SER A 42 -6.03 -6.95 -27.76
CA SER A 42 -6.62 -7.55 -26.55
C SER A 42 -7.89 -8.43 -26.76
N PRO A 43 -7.85 -9.47 -27.61
CA PRO A 43 -8.89 -10.51 -27.58
C PRO A 43 -8.91 -11.21 -26.21
N PRO A 44 -10.06 -11.77 -25.81
CA PRO A 44 -10.11 -12.63 -24.63
C PRO A 44 -9.23 -13.86 -24.85
N GLY A 45 -8.30 -14.09 -23.92
CA GLY A 45 -7.46 -15.27 -23.84
C GLY A 45 -7.80 -16.11 -22.60
N ARG A 46 -7.27 -17.32 -22.56
CA ARG A 46 -7.42 -18.26 -21.44
C ARG A 46 -6.13 -18.29 -20.61
N LEU A 47 -6.21 -17.86 -19.36
CA LEU A 47 -5.13 -17.92 -18.38
C LEU A 47 -5.33 -19.14 -17.49
N SER A 48 -4.32 -19.98 -17.36
CA SER A 48 -4.34 -21.15 -16.47
C SER A 48 -3.26 -20.99 -15.40
N THR A 49 -3.64 -20.78 -14.15
CA THR A 49 -2.72 -20.62 -13.01
C THR A 49 -2.65 -21.88 -12.17
N VAL A 50 -1.46 -22.24 -11.70
CA VAL A 50 -1.28 -23.35 -10.75
C VAL A 50 -1.98 -23.02 -9.43
N GLU A 51 -2.94 -23.86 -9.05
CA GLU A 51 -3.70 -23.75 -7.80
C GLU A 51 -3.08 -24.60 -6.69
N SER A 52 -2.67 -25.83 -7.01
CA SER A 52 -1.96 -26.71 -6.09
C SER A 52 -0.95 -27.60 -6.81
N GLU A 53 0.13 -27.91 -6.11
CA GLU A 53 1.18 -28.84 -6.53
C GLU A 53 1.26 -29.96 -5.50
N SER A 54 1.27 -31.21 -5.94
CA SER A 54 1.46 -32.38 -5.07
C SER A 54 2.46 -33.35 -5.68
N ALA A 55 3.20 -34.06 -4.83
CA ALA A 55 4.08 -35.13 -5.30
C ALA A 55 3.23 -36.24 -5.93
N GLY A 56 3.48 -36.52 -7.20
CA GLY A 56 2.96 -37.69 -7.91
C GLY A 56 3.88 -38.89 -7.75
N ASP A 57 3.44 -40.03 -8.29
CA ASP A 57 4.29 -41.22 -8.37
C ASP A 57 5.41 -40.98 -9.40
N ASN A 58 6.62 -41.52 -9.15
CA ASN A 58 7.81 -41.42 -10.00
C ASN A 58 8.41 -40.00 -10.22
N ASP A 59 8.54 -39.19 -9.16
CA ASP A 59 9.12 -37.82 -9.22
C ASP A 59 8.36 -36.83 -10.13
N GLU A 60 7.16 -37.18 -10.61
CA GLU A 60 6.28 -36.28 -11.35
C GLU A 60 5.55 -35.32 -10.40
N THR A 61 5.46 -34.04 -10.75
CA THR A 61 4.67 -33.06 -9.98
C THR A 61 3.26 -33.00 -10.56
N LEU A 62 2.26 -33.40 -9.76
CA LEU A 62 0.85 -33.23 -10.11
C LEU A 62 0.46 -31.77 -9.90
N VAL A 63 -0.06 -31.13 -10.96
CA VAL A 63 -0.40 -29.70 -10.98
C VAL A 63 -1.90 -29.54 -11.25
N VAL A 64 -2.62 -28.93 -10.33
CA VAL A 64 -4.02 -28.52 -10.54
C VAL A 64 -4.02 -27.10 -11.09
N LEU A 65 -4.70 -26.89 -12.23
CA LEU A 65 -4.80 -25.59 -12.88
C LEU A 65 -6.19 -25.00 -12.71
N ARG A 66 -6.24 -23.71 -12.38
CA ARG A 66 -7.45 -22.90 -12.41
C ARG A 66 -7.47 -22.06 -13.67
N GLU A 67 -8.60 -22.05 -14.38
CA GLU A 67 -8.78 -21.25 -15.59
C GLU A 67 -9.47 -19.90 -15.30
N GLN A 68 -9.00 -18.87 -15.99
CA GLN A 68 -9.59 -17.53 -16.05
C GLN A 68 -9.65 -17.06 -17.51
N HIS A 69 -10.64 -16.24 -17.84
CA HIS A 69 -10.83 -15.72 -19.20
C HIS A 69 -10.80 -14.19 -19.18
N GLY A 70 -10.06 -13.60 -20.11
CA GLY A 70 -9.97 -12.16 -20.28
C GLY A 70 -8.74 -11.74 -21.08
N ALA A 71 -8.54 -10.44 -21.26
CA ALA A 71 -7.35 -9.94 -21.96
C ALA A 71 -6.09 -10.26 -21.15
N ILE A 72 -5.20 -11.08 -21.72
CA ILE A 72 -3.93 -11.45 -21.07
C ILE A 72 -2.88 -10.38 -21.38
N HIS A 73 -2.33 -9.77 -20.34
CA HIS A 73 -1.29 -8.74 -20.45
C HIS A 73 0.13 -9.32 -20.52
N ALA A 74 1.12 -8.48 -20.78
CA ALA A 74 2.52 -8.91 -20.95
C ALA A 74 3.17 -9.49 -19.67
N ASP A 75 2.56 -9.29 -18.50
CA ASP A 75 2.91 -9.90 -17.22
C ASP A 75 2.17 -11.22 -16.96
N LEU A 76 1.47 -11.75 -17.97
CA LEU A 76 0.72 -13.01 -17.96
C LEU A 76 -0.40 -13.03 -16.92
N ARG A 77 -1.05 -11.88 -16.71
CA ARG A 77 -2.24 -11.73 -15.86
C ARG A 77 -3.46 -11.34 -16.68
N VAL A 78 -4.63 -11.69 -16.15
CA VAL A 78 -5.93 -11.15 -16.54
C VAL A 78 -6.34 -10.13 -15.47
N GLY A 79 -7.13 -9.12 -15.83
CA GLY A 79 -7.58 -8.04 -14.93
C GLY A 79 -6.75 -6.76 -15.08
N ALA A 80 -6.39 -6.13 -13.96
CA ALA A 80 -5.64 -4.86 -13.94
C ALA A 80 -4.31 -4.96 -14.71
N ALA A 81 -4.10 -4.04 -15.66
CA ALA A 81 -2.90 -4.01 -16.50
C ALA A 81 -1.70 -3.33 -15.80
N VAL A 82 -1.25 -3.89 -14.67
CA VAL A 82 -0.19 -3.31 -13.82
C VAL A 82 1.11 -3.05 -14.61
N ALA A 83 1.45 -3.91 -15.57
CA ALA A 83 2.60 -3.72 -16.45
C ALA A 83 2.56 -2.45 -17.32
N ARG A 84 1.37 -1.83 -17.50
CA ARG A 84 1.21 -0.57 -18.25
C ARG A 84 1.44 0.67 -17.40
N ALA A 85 1.47 0.54 -16.07
CA ALA A 85 1.68 1.69 -15.19
C ALA A 85 3.07 2.30 -15.42
N GLY A 86 3.10 3.59 -15.69
CA GLY A 86 4.31 4.34 -15.99
C GLY A 86 4.94 4.94 -14.74
N ALA A 87 6.26 5.14 -14.75
CA ALA A 87 6.93 5.86 -13.67
C ALA A 87 6.41 7.30 -13.55
N LEU A 88 6.10 7.72 -12.33
CA LEU A 88 5.62 9.05 -11.99
C LEU A 88 6.80 9.93 -11.56
N ARG A 89 6.80 11.19 -12.02
CA ARG A 89 7.79 12.20 -11.64
C ARG A 89 7.73 12.48 -10.14
N SER A 90 6.55 12.47 -9.53
CA SER A 90 6.34 12.58 -8.07
C SER A 90 7.26 11.67 -7.25
N ASN A 91 7.59 10.49 -7.79
CA ASN A 91 8.34 9.45 -7.10
C ASN A 91 9.84 9.47 -7.46
N SER A 92 10.25 10.31 -8.41
CA SER A 92 11.60 10.30 -8.97
C SER A 92 12.64 10.88 -8.01
N GLY A 93 13.83 10.28 -7.98
CA GLY A 93 14.97 10.81 -7.22
C GLY A 93 14.96 10.59 -5.71
N ILE A 94 13.89 10.04 -5.14
CA ILE A 94 13.76 9.77 -3.69
C ILE A 94 13.90 8.29 -3.34
N THR A 95 14.29 7.41 -4.28
CA THR A 95 14.56 5.99 -4.00
C THR A 95 15.90 5.54 -4.56
N SER A 96 16.60 4.70 -3.81
CA SER A 96 17.89 4.14 -4.22
C SER A 96 18.13 2.78 -3.59
N MET A 97 18.80 1.90 -4.32
CA MET A 97 19.42 0.70 -3.71
C MET A 97 20.59 1.14 -2.81
N GLY A 98 20.92 0.28 -1.84
CA GLY A 98 22.10 0.43 -1.01
C GLY A 98 23.43 0.20 -1.72
N VAL A 99 24.51 0.38 -0.97
CA VAL A 99 25.90 0.26 -1.46
C VAL A 99 26.25 -1.19 -1.74
N MET A 100 27.13 -1.41 -2.72
CA MET A 100 27.68 -2.74 -3.00
C MET A 100 29.15 -2.75 -2.64
N LEU A 101 29.51 -3.42 -1.54
CA LEU A 101 30.89 -3.43 -1.05
C LEU A 101 31.81 -4.21 -2.00
N ALA A 102 31.45 -5.45 -2.31
CA ALA A 102 32.26 -6.42 -3.08
C ALA A 102 33.68 -6.60 -2.52
N GLY A 103 33.77 -6.89 -1.22
CA GLY A 103 35.00 -7.21 -0.49
C GLY A 103 34.67 -7.30 0.99
N SER A 104 34.90 -8.45 1.61
CA SER A 104 34.49 -8.68 3.01
C SER A 104 35.28 -7.84 4.01
N GLY A 105 36.52 -7.47 3.64
CA GLY A 105 37.42 -6.63 4.44
C GLY A 105 36.99 -5.18 4.66
N PHE A 106 35.85 -4.74 4.11
CA PHE A 106 35.25 -3.45 4.49
C PHE A 106 34.37 -3.55 5.74
N ILE A 107 33.88 -4.74 6.06
CA ILE A 107 33.01 -4.99 7.21
C ILE A 107 33.89 -5.28 8.42
N VAL A 108 33.66 -4.56 9.51
CA VAL A 108 34.37 -4.71 10.76
C VAL A 108 33.40 -4.82 11.92
N ASP A 109 33.80 -5.54 12.98
CA ASP A 109 33.09 -5.49 14.25
C ASP A 109 33.47 -4.23 15.04
N ARG A 110 32.78 -4.01 16.16
CA ARG A 110 32.99 -2.84 17.02
C ARG A 110 34.37 -2.82 17.67
N ALA A 111 34.93 -3.98 18.03
CA ALA A 111 36.27 -4.06 18.63
C ALA A 111 37.32 -3.59 17.62
N ARG A 112 37.26 -4.09 16.38
CA ARG A 112 38.16 -3.68 15.30
C ARG A 112 37.95 -2.23 14.90
N ALA A 113 36.72 -1.72 14.89
CA ALA A 113 36.47 -0.30 14.63
C ALA A 113 37.14 0.62 15.66
N ILE A 114 37.14 0.22 16.94
CA ILE A 114 37.82 0.95 18.04
C ILE A 114 39.34 0.94 17.85
N GLU A 115 39.92 -0.17 17.38
CA GLU A 115 41.34 -0.25 17.00
C GLU A 115 41.68 0.64 15.81
N LEU A 116 40.75 0.78 14.86
CA LEU A 116 40.89 1.63 13.67
C LEU A 116 40.64 3.13 13.93
N GLY A 117 40.30 3.49 15.18
CA GLY A 117 40.22 4.88 15.62
C GLY A 117 38.83 5.36 16.04
N LEU A 118 37.80 4.51 16.04
CA LEU A 118 36.45 4.86 16.49
C LEU A 118 36.40 5.02 18.03
N ARG A 119 36.87 6.17 18.55
CA ARG A 119 36.95 6.48 19.99
C ARG A 119 36.55 7.92 20.32
N GLY A 120 35.73 8.08 21.38
CA GLY A 120 35.40 9.37 22.01
C GLY A 120 34.87 10.44 21.04
N ASP A 121 35.18 11.70 21.32
CA ASP A 121 34.71 12.88 20.57
C ASP A 121 35.20 12.95 19.10
N ARG A 122 36.16 12.10 18.71
CA ARG A 122 36.66 11.99 17.33
C ARG A 122 35.93 10.94 16.49
N ALA A 123 35.02 10.16 17.07
CA ALA A 123 34.32 9.08 16.38
C ALA A 123 33.56 9.55 15.13
N ALA A 124 32.98 10.75 15.16
CA ALA A 124 32.25 11.32 14.03
C ALA A 124 33.14 11.66 12.81
N ALA A 125 34.45 11.85 13.02
CA ALA A 125 35.40 12.15 11.96
C ALA A 125 36.00 10.88 11.31
N VAL A 126 35.78 9.71 11.90
CA VAL A 126 36.28 8.44 11.39
C VAL A 126 35.32 7.92 10.31
N PRO A 127 35.81 7.51 9.13
CA PRO A 127 34.96 7.03 8.03
C PRO A 127 34.46 5.60 8.28
N ILE A 128 33.79 5.38 9.43
CA ILE A 128 33.18 4.10 9.80
C ILE A 128 31.71 4.39 10.14
N ARG A 129 30.80 3.62 9.53
CA ARG A 129 29.35 3.79 9.69
C ARG A 129 28.69 2.49 10.12
N GLU A 130 27.54 2.61 10.78
CA GLU A 130 26.66 1.47 10.98
C GLU A 130 26.21 0.89 9.64
N TYR A 131 26.15 -0.43 9.57
CA TYR A 131 25.83 -1.15 8.35
C TYR A 131 24.66 -2.11 8.58
N ARG A 132 23.71 -2.12 7.63
CA ARG A 132 22.55 -3.01 7.66
C ARG A 132 22.30 -3.64 6.30
N ASN A 133 22.12 -4.95 6.27
CA ASN A 133 21.64 -5.68 5.09
C ASN A 133 20.21 -6.22 5.30
N GLY A 134 19.67 -6.94 4.31
CA GLY A 134 18.31 -7.45 4.41
C GLY A 134 18.04 -8.38 5.60
N ARG A 135 19.07 -9.12 6.06
CA ARG A 135 18.96 -9.95 7.28
C ARG A 135 18.85 -9.07 8.52
N ASP A 136 19.67 -8.02 8.60
CA ASP A 136 19.67 -7.10 9.75
C ASP A 136 18.36 -6.29 9.88
N LEU A 137 17.56 -6.19 8.80
CA LEU A 137 16.23 -5.57 8.84
C LEU A 137 15.14 -6.55 9.28
N THR A 138 15.29 -7.84 8.98
CA THR A 138 14.23 -8.84 9.20
C THR A 138 14.41 -9.66 10.48
N GLN A 139 15.63 -9.65 11.02
CA GLN A 139 16.06 -10.35 12.22
C GLN A 139 16.81 -9.38 13.14
N SER A 140 17.35 -9.88 14.24
CA SER A 140 18.24 -9.11 15.10
C SER A 140 19.47 -8.60 14.33
N PRO A 141 19.73 -7.29 14.36
CA PRO A 141 20.89 -6.71 13.68
C PRO A 141 22.20 -7.29 14.23
N ARG A 142 23.17 -7.52 13.34
CA ARG A 142 24.50 -8.00 13.73
C ARG A 142 25.43 -6.92 14.28
N ASP A 143 24.95 -5.69 14.40
CA ASP A 143 25.75 -4.50 14.75
C ASP A 143 27.04 -4.35 13.94
N ALA A 144 26.97 -4.76 12.68
CA ALA A 144 28.06 -4.62 11.74
C ALA A 144 28.38 -3.14 11.47
N LEU A 145 29.67 -2.84 11.39
CA LEU A 145 30.19 -1.54 10.96
C LEU A 145 30.88 -1.71 9.61
N VAL A 146 30.94 -0.63 8.84
CA VAL A 146 31.61 -0.61 7.54
C VAL A 146 32.52 0.59 7.40
N ILE A 147 33.70 0.37 6.82
CA ILE A 147 34.65 1.42 6.47
C ILE A 147 34.19 2.10 5.17
N ASP A 148 33.68 3.33 5.26
CA ASP A 148 33.11 4.10 4.16
C ASP A 148 34.03 5.22 3.69
N LEU A 149 34.87 4.93 2.69
CA LEU A 149 35.86 5.86 2.13
C LEU A 149 35.34 6.71 0.96
N TYR A 150 34.02 6.81 0.79
CA TYR A 150 33.44 7.57 -0.30
C TYR A 150 33.87 9.06 -0.26
N GLY A 151 34.31 9.58 -1.42
CA GLY A 151 34.79 10.96 -1.56
C GLY A 151 36.27 11.17 -1.21
N LEU A 152 36.98 10.13 -0.75
CA LEU A 152 38.41 10.22 -0.41
C LEU A 152 39.30 9.52 -1.46
N SER A 153 40.45 10.12 -1.74
CA SER A 153 41.54 9.48 -2.49
C SER A 153 42.32 8.53 -1.58
N ALA A 154 43.01 7.56 -2.17
CA ALA A 154 43.85 6.62 -1.43
C ALA A 154 44.91 7.36 -0.60
N GLU A 155 45.49 8.42 -1.16
CA GLU A 155 46.50 9.26 -0.55
C GLU A 155 45.96 9.98 0.69
N HIS A 156 44.78 10.61 0.57
CA HIS A 156 44.12 11.26 1.70
C HIS A 156 43.77 10.27 2.82
N VAL A 157 43.33 9.05 2.46
CA VAL A 157 43.05 8.01 3.46
C VAL A 157 44.35 7.59 4.16
N ARG A 158 45.45 7.44 3.42
CA ARG A 158 46.76 7.09 3.99
C ARG A 158 47.29 8.16 4.95
N GLU A 159 47.13 9.43 4.60
CA GLU A 159 47.62 10.56 5.40
C GLU A 159 46.77 10.79 6.65
N ARG A 160 45.44 10.78 6.51
CA ARG A 160 44.52 11.13 7.59
C ARG A 160 44.07 9.94 8.44
N PHE A 161 44.04 8.75 7.86
CA PHE A 161 43.55 7.52 8.49
C PHE A 161 44.49 6.31 8.20
N PRO A 162 45.77 6.37 8.60
CA PRO A 162 46.77 5.35 8.23
C PRO A 162 46.40 3.92 8.65
N ALA A 163 45.78 3.75 9.82
CA ALA A 163 45.32 2.43 10.28
C ALA A 163 44.21 1.85 9.39
N ILE A 164 43.28 2.69 8.92
CA ILE A 164 42.21 2.29 8.00
C ILE A 164 42.79 1.98 6.62
N TYR A 165 43.71 2.81 6.13
CA TYR A 165 44.42 2.55 4.88
C TYR A 165 45.10 1.18 4.90
N GLN A 166 45.87 0.90 5.96
CA GLN A 166 46.55 -0.38 6.13
C GLN A 166 45.57 -1.55 6.19
N HIS A 167 44.46 -1.41 6.91
CA HIS A 167 43.42 -2.44 6.98
C HIS A 167 42.87 -2.81 5.61
N VAL A 168 42.43 -1.82 4.83
CA VAL A 168 41.84 -2.05 3.51
C VAL A 168 42.91 -2.56 2.54
N LEU A 169 44.16 -2.11 2.68
CA LEU A 169 45.29 -2.59 1.88
C LEU A 169 45.53 -4.09 2.09
N GLU A 170 45.49 -4.57 3.34
CA GLU A 170 45.74 -5.98 3.67
C GLU A 170 44.53 -6.88 3.41
N ARG A 171 43.31 -6.38 3.64
CA ARG A 171 42.09 -7.21 3.65
C ARG A 171 41.23 -7.10 2.40
N VAL A 172 41.37 -6.02 1.62
CA VAL A 172 40.53 -5.79 0.42
C VAL A 172 41.38 -5.82 -0.85
N LYS A 173 42.55 -5.18 -0.86
CA LYS A 173 43.37 -5.07 -2.09
C LYS A 173 43.74 -6.43 -2.72
N PRO A 174 44.11 -7.50 -1.97
CA PRO A 174 44.44 -8.78 -2.59
C PRO A 174 43.27 -9.39 -3.38
N GLU A 175 42.06 -9.34 -2.85
CA GLU A 175 40.84 -9.77 -3.55
C GLU A 175 40.54 -8.88 -4.77
N ARG A 176 40.79 -7.57 -4.65
CA ARG A 176 40.56 -6.60 -5.74
C ARG A 176 41.52 -6.80 -6.89
N ASP A 177 42.81 -7.07 -6.64
CA ASP A 177 43.84 -7.24 -7.66
C ASP A 177 43.54 -8.41 -8.61
N ALA A 178 42.89 -9.45 -8.11
CA ALA A 178 42.41 -10.59 -8.90
C ALA A 178 41.15 -10.29 -9.74
N ASN A 179 40.50 -9.14 -9.53
CA ASN A 179 39.25 -8.80 -10.22
C ASN A 179 39.50 -8.40 -11.68
N ARG A 180 38.68 -8.94 -12.61
CA ARG A 180 38.79 -8.67 -14.05
C ARG A 180 38.46 -7.23 -14.45
N ARG A 181 37.76 -6.46 -13.59
CA ARG A 181 37.32 -5.09 -13.89
C ARG A 181 38.35 -4.07 -13.40
N ASP A 182 38.92 -3.28 -14.32
CA ASP A 182 39.95 -2.27 -14.01
C ASP A 182 39.52 -1.28 -12.93
N ARG A 183 38.27 -0.79 -12.98
CA ARG A 183 37.73 0.12 -11.95
C ARG A 183 37.89 -0.45 -10.54
N MET A 184 37.76 -1.76 -10.35
CA MET A 184 37.86 -2.41 -9.04
C MET A 184 39.29 -2.60 -8.58
N ARG A 185 40.22 -2.81 -9.51
CA ARG A 185 41.66 -2.87 -9.21
C ARG A 185 42.21 -1.49 -8.89
N LEU A 186 41.92 -0.51 -9.74
CA LEU A 186 42.45 0.85 -9.64
C LEU A 186 41.86 1.64 -8.48
N ARG A 187 40.60 1.38 -8.11
CA ARG A 187 39.91 2.02 -6.97
C ARG A 187 39.59 1.01 -5.88
N TRP A 188 40.57 0.19 -5.51
CA TRP A 188 40.41 -0.94 -4.60
C TRP A 188 39.89 -0.54 -3.21
N TRP A 189 40.18 0.69 -2.75
CA TRP A 189 39.75 1.20 -1.45
C TRP A 189 38.29 1.67 -1.42
N LEU A 190 37.63 1.74 -2.58
CA LEU A 190 36.21 2.11 -2.66
C LEU A 190 35.33 0.87 -2.81
N PHE A 191 34.06 1.04 -2.44
CA PHE A 191 33.02 0.05 -2.71
C PHE A 191 32.82 -0.13 -4.22
N ALA A 192 32.32 -1.30 -4.63
CA ALA A 192 31.93 -1.53 -6.02
C ALA A 192 30.89 -0.51 -6.49
N GLU A 193 29.86 -0.27 -5.68
CA GLU A 193 28.90 0.81 -5.91
C GLU A 193 28.71 1.64 -4.65
N CYS A 194 29.19 2.88 -4.67
CA CYS A 194 29.13 3.82 -3.53
C CYS A 194 27.80 4.60 -3.44
N ARG A 195 26.92 4.45 -4.44
CA ARG A 195 25.58 5.05 -4.54
C ARG A 195 25.50 6.55 -4.18
N PRO A 196 26.04 7.45 -5.02
CA PRO A 196 25.88 8.90 -4.82
C PRO A 196 24.42 9.34 -4.70
N THR A 197 23.51 8.69 -5.43
CA THR A 197 22.07 8.95 -5.39
C THR A 197 21.46 8.71 -4.01
N LEU A 198 21.86 7.62 -3.33
CA LEU A 198 21.45 7.34 -1.95
C LEU A 198 21.91 8.45 -1.01
N ARG A 199 23.17 8.86 -1.15
CA ARG A 199 23.76 9.89 -0.28
C ARG A 199 23.11 11.25 -0.47
N ALA A 200 22.82 11.62 -1.72
CA ALA A 200 22.15 12.88 -2.05
C ALA A 200 20.73 12.94 -1.48
N MET A 201 19.92 11.88 -1.64
CA MET A 201 18.54 11.89 -1.15
C MET A 201 18.43 11.85 0.37
N LEU A 202 19.44 11.32 1.06
CA LEU A 202 19.51 11.28 2.52
C LEU A 202 20.15 12.53 3.14
N ALA A 203 20.73 13.42 2.32
CA ALA A 203 21.32 14.65 2.83
C ALA A 203 20.26 15.51 3.55
N GLY A 204 20.58 15.95 4.76
CA GLY A 204 19.70 16.74 5.62
C GLY A 204 18.55 15.98 6.28
N GLN A 205 18.41 14.67 6.05
CA GLN A 205 17.40 13.85 6.71
C GLN A 205 17.94 13.29 8.03
N SER A 206 17.09 13.21 9.06
CA SER A 206 17.40 12.49 10.30
C SER A 206 17.24 10.99 10.17
N ARG A 207 16.26 10.57 9.36
CA ARG A 207 15.90 9.17 9.13
C ARG A 207 15.31 8.98 7.74
N PHE A 208 15.21 7.73 7.30
CA PHE A 208 14.64 7.37 6.01
C PHE A 208 13.95 6.01 6.08
N ILE A 209 13.05 5.74 5.14
CA ILE A 209 12.35 4.46 5.07
C ILE A 209 13.23 3.44 4.34
N ALA A 210 13.33 2.23 4.87
CA ALA A 210 14.06 1.14 4.26
C ALA A 210 13.20 -0.11 4.11
N THR A 211 13.51 -0.90 3.08
CA THR A 211 12.77 -2.10 2.71
C THR A 211 13.73 -3.09 2.05
N THR A 212 13.66 -4.37 2.42
CA THR A 212 14.50 -5.42 1.80
C THR A 212 14.10 -5.69 0.35
N GLU A 213 15.05 -6.10 -0.49
CA GLU A 213 14.74 -6.43 -1.88
C GLU A 213 13.92 -7.72 -2.01
N THR A 214 14.28 -8.78 -1.29
CA THR A 214 13.56 -10.06 -1.30
C THR A 214 13.03 -10.37 0.10
N ALA A 215 11.74 -10.66 0.21
CA ALA A 215 11.12 -11.10 1.47
C ALA A 215 9.77 -11.77 1.24
N LYS A 216 9.47 -12.81 2.04
CA LYS A 216 8.16 -13.48 2.07
C LYS A 216 7.02 -12.48 2.33
N PHE A 217 7.24 -11.58 3.28
CA PHE A 217 6.31 -10.52 3.64
C PHE A 217 6.96 -9.17 3.41
N ARG A 218 6.17 -8.20 2.94
CA ARG A 218 6.67 -6.87 2.63
C ARG A 218 6.62 -5.99 3.87
N PHE A 219 7.79 -5.55 4.35
CA PHE A 219 7.91 -4.62 5.46
C PHE A 219 8.63 -3.35 5.06
N PHE A 220 8.19 -2.22 5.58
CA PHE A 220 8.89 -0.94 5.56
C PHE A 220 9.14 -0.51 7.00
N GLN A 221 10.27 0.14 7.25
CA GLN A 221 10.67 0.62 8.57
C GLN A 221 11.55 1.86 8.45
N PHE A 222 11.60 2.70 9.47
CA PHE A 222 12.60 3.77 9.50
C PHE A 222 13.99 3.23 9.85
N LEU A 223 15.03 3.80 9.24
CA LEU A 223 16.42 3.72 9.68
C LEU A 223 16.94 5.13 9.92
N ASP A 224 17.85 5.27 10.88
CA ASP A 224 18.59 6.52 11.09
C ASP A 224 19.47 6.84 9.88
N ALA A 225 19.57 8.11 9.48
CA ALA A 225 20.32 8.52 8.30
C ALA A 225 21.84 8.28 8.40
N SER A 226 22.37 8.05 9.61
CA SER A 226 23.76 7.62 9.81
C SER A 226 24.01 6.19 9.31
N VAL A 227 22.98 5.33 9.28
CA VAL A 227 23.08 3.93 8.87
C VAL A 227 23.26 3.80 7.36
N LEU A 228 24.29 3.06 6.95
CA LEU A 228 24.53 2.71 5.55
C LEU A 228 23.88 1.35 5.23
N ILE A 229 23.10 1.32 4.15
CA ILE A 229 22.37 0.12 3.73
C ILE A 229 23.09 -0.64 2.61
N ASP A 230 23.05 -1.97 2.68
CA ASP A 230 23.55 -2.89 1.64
C ASP A 230 22.69 -2.85 0.37
N HIS A 231 23.26 -3.27 -0.76
CA HIS A 231 22.56 -3.38 -2.04
C HIS A 231 21.31 -4.28 -2.00
N SER A 232 21.18 -5.21 -1.05
CA SER A 232 19.95 -5.99 -0.83
C SER A 232 18.82 -5.21 -0.14
N VAL A 233 19.02 -3.92 0.14
CA VAL A 233 18.06 -3.02 0.79
C VAL A 233 17.82 -1.80 -0.10
N ILE A 234 16.58 -1.37 -0.15
CA ILE A 234 16.11 -0.18 -0.87
C ILE A 234 15.81 0.89 0.17
N GLY A 235 16.43 2.05 0.01
CA GLY A 235 16.13 3.26 0.78
C GLY A 235 15.14 4.14 0.02
N ILE A 236 14.28 4.81 0.77
CA ILE A 236 13.32 5.82 0.32
C ILE A 236 13.57 7.07 1.17
N GLY A 237 14.06 8.14 0.54
CA GLY A 237 14.59 9.35 1.16
C GLY A 237 13.54 10.30 1.72
N THR A 238 12.65 9.81 2.57
CA THR A 238 11.65 10.61 3.31
C THR A 238 11.66 10.24 4.80
N ALA A 239 11.51 11.25 5.66
CA ALA A 239 11.41 11.09 7.11
C ALA A 239 9.96 11.13 7.62
N ASP A 240 9.01 11.34 6.70
CA ASP A 240 7.59 11.49 6.96
C ASP A 240 6.91 10.12 7.12
N ALA A 241 6.25 9.94 8.26
CA ALA A 241 5.58 8.70 8.63
C ALA A 241 4.33 8.42 7.80
N TRP A 242 3.71 9.44 7.19
CA TRP A 242 2.60 9.21 6.28
C TRP A 242 3.00 8.32 5.10
N HIS A 243 4.17 8.58 4.50
CA HIS A 243 4.72 7.74 3.44
C HIS A 243 4.99 6.31 3.93
N LEU A 244 5.49 6.15 5.16
CA LEU A 244 5.68 4.84 5.77
C LEU A 244 4.35 4.08 5.91
N GLY A 245 3.29 4.78 6.32
CA GLY A 245 1.96 4.21 6.48
C GLY A 245 1.38 3.72 5.16
N VAL A 246 1.38 4.57 4.12
CA VAL A 246 0.90 4.18 2.79
C VAL A 246 1.67 2.97 2.25
N LEU A 247 3.00 2.97 2.38
CA LEU A 247 3.84 1.86 1.93
C LEU A 247 3.64 0.58 2.77
N SER A 248 3.25 0.69 4.04
CA SER A 248 3.01 -0.45 4.92
C SER A 248 1.61 -1.06 4.78
N SER A 249 0.72 -0.41 4.03
CA SER A 249 -0.65 -0.89 3.79
C SER A 249 -0.73 -2.13 2.89
N HIS A 250 -1.82 -2.88 3.00
CA HIS A 250 -2.17 -3.98 2.10
C HIS A 250 -2.35 -3.53 0.66
N LEU A 251 -2.73 -2.27 0.40
CA LEU A 251 -2.86 -1.75 -0.95
C LEU A 251 -1.50 -1.73 -1.66
N HIS A 252 -0.48 -1.17 -0.99
CA HIS A 252 0.88 -1.19 -1.53
C HIS A 252 1.45 -2.62 -1.54
N GLY A 253 1.07 -3.46 -0.58
CA GLY A 253 1.38 -4.89 -0.59
C GLY A 253 0.88 -5.59 -1.86
N ALA A 254 -0.40 -5.44 -2.21
CA ALA A 254 -1.01 -5.99 -3.41
C ALA A 254 -0.34 -5.45 -4.68
N TRP A 255 -0.11 -4.14 -4.74
CA TRP A 255 0.63 -3.50 -5.82
C TRP A 255 2.05 -4.06 -5.98
N ALA A 256 2.81 -4.15 -4.90
CA ALA A 256 4.18 -4.63 -4.91
C ALA A 256 4.27 -6.10 -5.33
N LEU A 257 3.33 -6.94 -4.91
CA LEU A 257 3.24 -8.34 -5.31
C LEU A 257 2.87 -8.50 -6.80
N ALA A 258 2.05 -7.60 -7.33
CA ALA A 258 1.66 -7.61 -8.74
C ALA A 258 2.74 -7.04 -9.66
N ALA A 259 3.33 -5.90 -9.29
CA ALA A 259 4.35 -5.20 -10.07
C ALA A 259 5.77 -5.74 -9.85
N GLY A 260 6.01 -6.44 -8.74
CA GLY A 260 7.32 -6.99 -8.37
C GLY A 260 7.79 -8.15 -9.24
N GLY A 261 8.92 -8.74 -8.86
CA GLY A 261 9.39 -10.01 -9.39
C GLY A 261 9.27 -11.12 -8.35
N ARG A 262 9.69 -12.33 -8.71
CA ARG A 262 9.86 -13.48 -7.80
C ARG A 262 11.27 -14.04 -7.91
N LEU A 263 11.79 -14.65 -6.84
CA LEU A 263 13.12 -15.25 -6.82
C LEU A 263 13.13 -16.60 -6.07
N GLY A 264 13.87 -17.57 -6.61
CA GLY A 264 14.19 -18.83 -5.94
C GLY A 264 13.08 -19.89 -6.02
N VAL A 265 13.37 -21.08 -5.47
CA VAL A 265 12.46 -22.24 -5.41
C VAL A 265 11.17 -21.93 -4.63
N GLY A 266 11.26 -21.04 -3.63
CA GLY A 266 10.12 -20.61 -2.81
C GLY A 266 9.26 -19.49 -3.41
N ASN A 267 9.58 -18.99 -4.62
CA ASN A 267 8.85 -17.89 -5.26
C ASN A 267 8.73 -16.61 -4.39
N ASP A 268 9.78 -16.32 -3.62
CA ASP A 268 9.79 -15.19 -2.69
C ASP A 268 9.61 -13.86 -3.44
N PRO A 269 8.69 -12.99 -2.99
CA PRO A 269 8.49 -11.68 -3.59
C PRO A 269 9.75 -10.83 -3.59
N ARG A 270 10.04 -10.24 -4.76
CA ARG A 270 11.12 -9.29 -4.96
C ARG A 270 10.57 -7.90 -5.25
N TYR A 271 10.88 -6.96 -4.36
CA TYR A 271 10.54 -5.55 -4.51
C TYR A 271 11.52 -4.87 -5.47
N ASN A 272 11.05 -4.54 -6.67
CA ASN A 272 11.86 -3.81 -7.64
C ASN A 272 11.44 -2.34 -7.64
N LYS A 273 12.30 -1.42 -7.17
CA LYS A 273 11.96 -0.01 -7.07
C LYS A 273 11.37 0.59 -8.36
N THR A 274 11.86 0.18 -9.54
CA THR A 274 11.42 0.76 -10.82
C THR A 274 10.04 0.29 -11.26
N ARG A 275 9.55 -0.80 -10.67
CA ARG A 275 8.20 -1.34 -10.94
C ARG A 275 7.25 -1.17 -9.77
N CYS A 276 7.75 -1.22 -8.54
CA CYS A 276 6.92 -1.19 -7.34
C CYS A 276 6.81 0.22 -6.74
N PHE A 277 7.85 1.05 -6.79
CA PHE A 277 7.81 2.40 -6.21
C PHE A 277 7.62 3.47 -7.28
N ASP A 278 8.48 3.50 -8.29
CA ASP A 278 8.50 4.57 -9.30
C ASP A 278 7.13 4.80 -9.99
N PRO A 279 6.30 3.77 -10.30
CA PRO A 279 4.95 3.96 -10.84
C PRO A 279 3.82 3.98 -9.79
N PHE A 280 4.10 3.82 -8.50
CA PHE A 280 3.04 3.74 -7.49
C PHE A 280 2.36 5.11 -7.27
N PRO A 281 1.03 5.22 -7.48
CA PRO A 281 0.34 6.48 -7.26
C PRO A 281 -0.08 6.62 -5.79
N PHE A 282 0.66 7.45 -5.04
CA PHE A 282 0.31 7.80 -3.67
C PHE A 282 -1.05 8.53 -3.61
N PRO A 283 -1.80 8.42 -2.49
CA PRO A 283 -3.09 9.10 -2.37
C PRO A 283 -2.85 10.61 -2.39
N ALA A 284 -3.66 11.33 -3.17
CA ALA A 284 -3.67 12.78 -3.09
C ALA A 284 -4.77 13.21 -2.13
N LEU A 285 -4.37 13.65 -0.96
CA LEU A 285 -5.26 14.35 -0.03
C LEU A 285 -5.52 15.80 -0.46
N GLN A 286 -5.15 16.16 -1.70
CA GLN A 286 -5.50 17.41 -2.35
C GLN A 286 -6.49 17.11 -3.47
N SER A 287 -7.76 17.42 -3.25
CA SER A 287 -8.73 17.56 -4.34
C SER A 287 -8.34 18.78 -5.18
N LEU A 288 -7.85 18.55 -6.40
CA LEU A 288 -8.18 19.50 -7.47
C LEU A 288 -9.64 19.19 -7.79
N LEU A 289 -10.52 20.18 -7.62
CA LEU A 289 -11.99 20.13 -7.72
C LEU A 289 -12.56 19.02 -8.64
N PRO A 290 -13.75 18.47 -8.33
CA PRO A 290 -14.45 17.59 -9.26
C PRO A 290 -14.65 18.29 -10.62
N PRO A 291 -14.80 17.55 -11.74
CA PRO A 291 -15.13 18.15 -13.01
C PRO A 291 -16.48 18.87 -12.87
N GLY A 292 -16.45 20.19 -12.73
CA GLY A 292 -17.64 21.01 -12.78
C GLY A 292 -18.33 20.76 -14.11
N GLU A 293 -19.64 20.50 -14.06
CA GLU A 293 -20.53 20.38 -15.19
C GLU A 293 -20.26 21.51 -16.21
N GLY A 294 -19.60 21.18 -17.32
CA GLY A 294 -19.22 22.20 -18.27
C GLY A 294 -18.08 21.84 -19.18
N ALA A 295 -18.07 20.63 -19.76
CA ALA A 295 -17.42 20.44 -21.05
C ALA A 295 -18.19 21.23 -22.13
N ARG A 296 -18.12 22.57 -22.09
CA ARG A 296 -18.40 23.40 -23.25
C ARG A 296 -17.11 23.53 -24.02
N ARG A 297 -17.18 23.16 -25.30
CA ARG A 297 -16.10 23.31 -26.28
C ARG A 297 -15.56 24.74 -26.19
N ALA A 298 -14.25 24.86 -25.97
CA ALA A 298 -13.56 26.12 -26.19
C ALA A 298 -13.53 26.37 -27.70
N ASP A 299 -14.29 27.36 -28.11
CA ASP A 299 -14.09 28.09 -29.37
C ASP A 299 -12.89 29.04 -29.18
N GLU A 300 -12.24 29.40 -30.28
CA GLU A 300 -10.94 30.08 -30.29
C GLU A 300 -11.02 31.51 -29.72
N GLY A 301 -10.39 31.77 -28.56
CA GLY A 301 -10.20 33.15 -28.08
C GLY A 301 -10.05 33.45 -26.59
N GLU A 302 -9.87 32.48 -25.68
CA GLU A 302 -9.78 32.76 -24.22
C GLU A 302 -8.36 32.73 -23.62
N PRO A 303 -8.08 33.55 -22.58
CA PRO A 303 -6.76 33.69 -21.98
C PRO A 303 -6.35 32.43 -21.21
N ALA A 304 -5.04 32.19 -21.10
CA ALA A 304 -4.47 31.06 -20.38
C ALA A 304 -5.10 30.87 -18.99
N ILE A 305 -5.89 29.80 -18.82
CA ILE A 305 -6.43 29.38 -17.53
C ILE A 305 -5.24 29.06 -16.64
N THR A 306 -4.97 29.96 -15.69
CA THR A 306 -3.97 29.74 -14.66
C THR A 306 -4.42 28.53 -13.85
N PRO A 307 -3.58 27.50 -13.63
CA PRO A 307 -3.98 26.36 -12.82
C PRO A 307 -4.40 26.88 -11.42
N PRO A 308 -5.52 26.39 -10.86
CA PRO A 308 -5.96 26.84 -9.55
C PRO A 308 -4.85 26.56 -8.53
N SER A 309 -4.55 27.55 -7.68
CA SER A 309 -3.62 27.39 -6.57
C SER A 309 -4.05 26.20 -5.69
N PRO A 310 -3.11 25.44 -5.11
CA PRO A 310 -3.45 24.32 -4.24
C PRO A 310 -4.37 24.81 -3.11
N GLN A 311 -5.55 24.21 -2.97
CA GLN A 311 -6.41 24.53 -1.83
C GLN A 311 -5.77 23.98 -0.55
N PRO A 312 -5.84 24.70 0.58
CA PRO A 312 -5.39 24.17 1.85
C PRO A 312 -6.21 22.93 2.19
N LEU A 313 -5.53 21.91 2.74
CA LEU A 313 -6.18 20.69 3.18
C LEU A 313 -7.37 20.99 4.09
N SER A 314 -8.45 20.24 3.99
CA SER A 314 -9.54 20.25 4.96
C SER A 314 -9.05 19.72 6.32
N GLN A 315 -9.82 19.98 7.38
CA GLN A 315 -9.52 19.43 8.70
C GLN A 315 -9.54 17.90 8.69
N ARG A 316 -10.44 17.30 7.91
CA ARG A 316 -10.53 15.85 7.72
C ARG A 316 -9.28 15.30 7.03
N GLU A 317 -8.83 15.92 5.94
CA GLU A 317 -7.63 15.49 5.21
C GLU A 317 -6.36 15.59 6.07
N ARG A 318 -6.22 16.67 6.86
CA ARG A 318 -5.14 16.77 7.86
C ARG A 318 -5.24 15.66 8.92
N GLY A 319 -6.42 15.43 9.47
CA GLY A 319 -6.63 14.36 10.44
C GLY A 319 -6.29 12.97 9.89
N LEU A 320 -6.55 12.71 8.61
CA LEU A 320 -6.17 11.46 7.94
C LEU A 320 -4.65 11.35 7.74
N LEU A 321 -3.97 12.42 7.32
CA LEU A 321 -2.50 12.46 7.23
C LEU A 321 -1.87 12.08 8.57
N ASP A 322 -2.28 12.78 9.63
CA ASP A 322 -1.76 12.62 10.97
C ASP A 322 -2.04 11.21 11.48
N ARG A 323 -3.26 10.70 11.29
CA ARG A 323 -3.64 9.34 11.71
C ARG A 323 -2.82 8.25 11.02
N ILE A 324 -2.61 8.34 9.71
CA ILE A 324 -1.78 7.38 8.97
C ILE A 324 -0.33 7.44 9.48
N GLY A 325 0.19 8.65 9.70
CA GLY A 325 1.53 8.84 10.25
C GLY A 325 1.68 8.23 11.65
N GLU A 326 0.76 8.50 12.56
CA GLU A 326 0.74 7.95 13.92
C GLU A 326 0.70 6.42 13.93
N LEU A 327 -0.17 5.81 13.12
CA LEU A 327 -0.28 4.35 13.01
C LEU A 327 1.01 3.74 12.45
N ALA A 328 1.64 4.39 11.48
CA ALA A 328 2.91 3.95 10.91
C ALA A 328 4.06 4.00 11.94
N GLU A 329 4.13 5.07 12.74
CA GLU A 329 5.10 5.19 13.85
C GLU A 329 4.87 4.11 14.90
N GLN A 330 3.62 3.89 15.32
CA GLN A 330 3.27 2.85 16.28
C GLN A 330 3.65 1.46 15.76
N LEU A 331 3.37 1.19 14.49
CA LEU A 331 3.71 -0.08 13.84
C LEU A 331 5.24 -0.29 13.76
N ASP A 332 6.01 0.72 13.40
CA ASP A 332 7.47 0.66 13.36
C ASP A 332 8.09 0.52 14.75
N ALA A 333 7.61 1.31 15.71
CA ALA A 333 8.06 1.29 17.09
C ALA A 333 7.75 -0.04 17.77
N LEU A 334 6.54 -0.60 17.59
CA LEU A 334 6.15 -1.90 18.12
C LEU A 334 7.13 -2.98 17.66
N ARG A 335 7.33 -3.11 16.35
CA ARG A 335 8.23 -4.11 15.76
C ARG A 335 9.65 -4.00 16.33
N LYS A 336 10.21 -2.80 16.35
CA LYS A 336 11.56 -2.56 16.87
C LYS A 336 11.68 -2.84 18.36
N THR A 337 10.69 -2.43 19.15
CA THR A 337 10.68 -2.65 20.61
C THR A 337 10.64 -4.14 20.92
N GLN A 338 9.76 -4.90 20.26
CA GLN A 338 9.65 -6.34 20.49
C GLN A 338 10.91 -7.09 20.01
N GLN A 339 11.49 -6.73 18.86
CA GLN A 339 12.75 -7.34 18.41
C GLN A 339 13.94 -7.02 19.33
N ALA A 340 13.99 -5.81 19.89
CA ALA A 340 15.02 -5.43 20.85
C ALA A 340 14.87 -6.17 22.19
N ALA A 341 13.64 -6.39 22.64
CA ALA A 341 13.33 -7.14 23.87
C ALA A 341 13.54 -8.65 23.71
N HIS A 342 13.35 -9.18 22.49
CA HIS A 342 13.37 -10.62 22.20
C HIS A 342 14.29 -10.92 21.01
N PRO A 343 15.60 -11.18 21.22
CA PRO A 343 16.58 -11.33 20.14
C PRO A 343 16.32 -12.50 19.16
N ASP A 344 15.56 -13.51 19.56
CA ASP A 344 15.17 -14.63 18.69
C ASP A 344 13.90 -14.34 17.87
N LEU A 345 13.22 -13.22 18.15
CA LEU A 345 12.03 -12.80 17.45
C LEU A 345 12.40 -12.16 16.10
N THR A 346 11.82 -12.69 15.03
CA THR A 346 12.03 -12.18 13.66
C THR A 346 10.75 -11.57 13.12
N LEU A 347 10.86 -10.58 12.23
CA LEU A 347 9.69 -10.01 11.54
C LEU A 347 8.94 -11.11 10.78
N THR A 348 9.67 -11.98 10.07
CA THR A 348 9.08 -13.10 9.34
C THR A 348 8.30 -14.03 10.28
N GLY A 349 8.82 -14.29 11.50
CA GLY A 349 8.14 -15.08 12.53
C GLY A 349 6.82 -14.44 12.95
N MET A 350 6.84 -13.15 13.30
CA MET A 350 5.63 -12.42 13.72
C MET A 350 4.54 -12.44 12.64
N TYR A 351 4.91 -12.22 11.38
CA TYR A 351 3.92 -12.19 10.29
C TYR A 351 3.45 -13.57 9.82
N ASN A 352 4.27 -14.62 9.99
CA ASN A 352 3.76 -16.00 9.83
C ASN A 352 2.65 -16.30 10.83
N VAL A 353 2.85 -15.89 12.09
CA VAL A 353 1.82 -16.05 13.14
C VAL A 353 0.61 -15.16 12.85
N LEU A 354 0.81 -13.93 12.37
CA LEU A 354 -0.27 -13.04 11.95
C LEU A 354 -1.16 -13.68 10.87
N GLU A 355 -0.56 -14.27 9.83
CA GLU A 355 -1.32 -14.95 8.78
C GLU A 355 -2.10 -16.17 9.30
N LYS A 356 -1.53 -16.93 10.23
CA LYS A 356 -2.26 -18.03 10.89
C LYS A 356 -3.44 -17.54 11.72
N LEU A 357 -3.28 -16.42 12.42
CA LEU A 357 -4.39 -15.79 13.14
C LEU A 357 -5.50 -15.33 12.19
N ARG A 358 -5.15 -14.81 11.01
CA ARG A 358 -6.10 -14.41 9.97
C ARG A 358 -6.76 -15.60 9.29
N SER A 359 -6.06 -16.73 9.14
CA SER A 359 -6.64 -17.97 8.61
C SER A 359 -7.50 -18.74 9.62
N GLY A 360 -7.35 -18.44 10.91
CA GLY A 360 -7.98 -19.20 11.99
C GLY A 360 -7.30 -20.55 12.26
N GLU A 361 -6.08 -20.75 11.76
CA GLU A 361 -5.29 -21.94 12.04
C GLU A 361 -4.82 -21.96 13.51
N PRO A 362 -4.83 -23.14 14.16
CA PRO A 362 -4.34 -23.27 15.53
C PRO A 362 -2.83 -23.02 15.61
N LEU A 363 -2.41 -22.23 16.61
CA LEU A 363 -1.00 -21.96 16.87
C LEU A 363 -0.34 -23.09 17.67
N SER A 364 0.85 -23.53 17.22
CA SER A 364 1.75 -24.40 17.98
C SER A 364 2.33 -23.72 19.22
N ALA A 365 2.93 -24.48 20.14
CA ALA A 365 3.55 -23.91 21.34
C ALA A 365 4.63 -22.84 21.04
N LYS A 366 5.46 -23.07 20.02
CA LYS A 366 6.46 -22.09 19.57
C LYS A 366 5.80 -20.83 19.01
N GLU A 367 4.73 -20.98 18.23
CA GLU A 367 4.01 -19.86 17.62
C GLU A 367 3.24 -19.05 18.64
N ARG A 368 2.75 -19.65 19.73
CA ARG A 368 2.19 -18.93 20.87
C ARG A 368 3.24 -18.07 21.58
N GLY A 369 4.46 -18.59 21.75
CA GLY A 369 5.57 -17.79 22.25
C GLY A 369 5.88 -16.58 21.37
N ILE A 370 5.86 -16.74 20.04
CA ILE A 370 6.02 -15.63 19.07
C ILE A 370 4.82 -14.68 19.13
N HIS A 371 3.60 -15.19 19.29
CA HIS A 371 2.37 -14.39 19.41
C HIS A 371 2.44 -13.45 20.61
N GLU A 372 2.84 -13.97 21.77
CA GLU A 372 2.99 -13.22 23.02
C GLU A 372 4.16 -12.23 22.95
N GLN A 373 5.36 -12.70 22.58
CA GLN A 373 6.57 -11.85 22.49
C GLN A 373 6.48 -10.79 21.40
N GLY A 374 5.78 -11.07 20.30
CA GLY A 374 5.60 -10.14 19.19
C GLY A 374 4.37 -9.24 19.34
N LEU A 375 3.56 -9.44 20.39
CA LEU A 375 2.25 -8.79 20.56
C LEU A 375 1.43 -8.82 19.26
N VAL A 376 1.33 -10.00 18.64
CA VAL A 376 0.89 -10.11 17.24
C VAL A 376 -0.59 -9.73 17.07
N SER A 377 -1.41 -9.79 18.11
CA SER A 377 -2.78 -9.23 18.08
C SER A 377 -2.79 -7.70 17.96
N VAL A 378 -1.88 -7.00 18.64
CA VAL A 378 -1.71 -5.54 18.51
C VAL A 378 -1.15 -5.20 17.14
N LEU A 379 -0.19 -5.99 16.66
CA LEU A 379 0.34 -5.88 15.30
C LEU A 379 -0.80 -5.99 14.27
N ARG A 380 -1.71 -6.96 14.43
CA ARG A 380 -2.89 -7.11 13.58
C ARG A 380 -3.75 -5.86 13.60
N GLN A 381 -4.14 -5.39 14.79
CA GLN A 381 -4.98 -4.20 14.94
C GLN A 381 -4.37 -2.97 14.25
N LEU A 382 -3.07 -2.72 14.44
CA LEU A 382 -2.38 -1.60 13.81
C LEU A 382 -2.41 -1.67 12.28
N HIS A 383 -2.26 -2.86 11.69
CA HIS A 383 -2.41 -3.06 10.25
C HIS A 383 -3.84 -2.79 9.79
N ASP A 384 -4.81 -3.39 10.47
CA ASP A 384 -6.22 -3.29 10.09
C ASP A 384 -6.71 -1.82 10.16
N GLU A 385 -6.30 -1.07 11.19
CA GLU A 385 -6.57 0.38 11.30
C GLU A 385 -5.81 1.21 10.25
N LEU A 386 -4.55 0.86 9.96
CA LEU A 386 -3.74 1.55 8.95
C LEU A 386 -4.34 1.38 7.56
N ASP A 387 -4.75 0.17 7.20
CA ASP A 387 -5.36 -0.12 5.90
C ASP A 387 -6.68 0.63 5.73
N ALA A 388 -7.49 0.71 6.78
CA ALA A 388 -8.73 1.48 6.74
C ALA A 388 -8.48 2.98 6.54
N ALA A 389 -7.51 3.55 7.27
CA ALA A 389 -7.13 4.95 7.11
C ALA A 389 -6.56 5.25 5.71
N VAL A 390 -5.74 4.34 5.16
CA VAL A 390 -5.19 4.47 3.81
C VAL A 390 -6.30 4.35 2.75
N LEU A 391 -7.25 3.42 2.89
CA LEU A 391 -8.42 3.34 2.00
C LEU A 391 -9.23 4.63 2.02
N ASP A 392 -9.47 5.22 3.20
CA ASP A 392 -10.18 6.50 3.30
C ASP A 392 -9.40 7.65 2.64
N ALA A 393 -8.07 7.64 2.77
CA ALA A 393 -7.20 8.62 2.09
C ALA A 393 -7.24 8.51 0.54
N TYR A 394 -7.55 7.34 0.00
CA TYR A 394 -7.84 7.16 -1.42
C TYR A 394 -9.31 7.42 -1.80
N GLY A 395 -10.20 7.55 -0.82
CA GLY A 395 -11.66 7.60 -1.03
C GLY A 395 -12.27 6.24 -1.40
N TRP A 396 -11.62 5.13 -1.01
CA TRP A 396 -11.99 3.75 -1.36
C TRP A 396 -12.50 2.94 -0.16
N ALA A 397 -13.16 3.62 0.79
CA ALA A 397 -13.74 2.97 1.98
C ALA A 397 -14.78 1.88 1.62
N ASP A 398 -15.34 1.91 0.41
CA ASP A 398 -16.24 0.89 -0.13
C ASP A 398 -15.57 -0.50 -0.28
N LEU A 399 -14.24 -0.57 -0.29
CA LEU A 399 -13.50 -1.85 -0.32
C LEU A 399 -13.26 -2.46 1.07
N LEU A 400 -13.62 -1.76 2.16
CA LEU A 400 -13.44 -2.26 3.53
C LEU A 400 -14.10 -3.62 3.80
N PRO A 401 -15.34 -3.91 3.33
CA PRO A 401 -15.94 -5.22 3.55
C PRO A 401 -15.14 -6.35 2.89
N LEU A 402 -14.65 -6.13 1.66
CA LEU A 402 -13.80 -7.08 0.95
C LEU A 402 -12.47 -7.28 1.67
N LEU A 403 -11.87 -6.20 2.17
CA LEU A 403 -10.66 -6.29 2.99
C LEU A 403 -10.91 -7.10 4.26
N ARG A 404 -11.93 -6.78 5.06
CA ARG A 404 -12.27 -7.51 6.29
C ARG A 404 -12.45 -9.01 6.03
N GLY A 405 -13.19 -9.36 4.99
CA GLY A 405 -13.35 -10.76 4.54
C GLY A 405 -12.01 -11.42 4.17
N ALA A 406 -11.12 -10.70 3.48
CA ALA A 406 -9.78 -11.15 3.15
C ALA A 406 -8.86 -11.33 4.37
N MET A 407 -9.06 -10.52 5.41
CA MET A 407 -8.31 -10.56 6.67
C MET A 407 -8.85 -11.59 7.67
N GLY A 408 -9.89 -12.33 7.30
CA GLY A 408 -10.51 -13.34 8.16
C GLY A 408 -11.29 -12.74 9.33
N ASP A 409 -11.67 -11.47 9.23
CA ASP A 409 -12.58 -10.83 10.16
C ASP A 409 -14.02 -11.24 9.80
N ARG A 410 -14.61 -12.11 10.60
CA ARG A 410 -16.01 -12.53 10.45
C ARG A 410 -16.98 -11.61 11.18
N SER A 411 -16.50 -10.51 11.79
CA SER A 411 -17.39 -9.48 12.29
C SER A 411 -17.85 -8.59 11.12
N SER A 412 -19.07 -8.77 10.66
CA SER A 412 -19.72 -7.79 9.79
C SER A 412 -20.08 -6.56 10.63
N ASN A 413 -19.69 -5.38 10.13
CA ASN A 413 -20.19 -4.05 10.50
C ASN A 413 -20.21 -3.63 11.99
N HIS A 414 -19.07 -3.14 12.47
CA HIS A 414 -19.10 -1.87 13.23
C HIS A 414 -18.77 -0.71 12.29
N ASP A 415 -19.75 0.19 12.18
CA ASP A 415 -19.67 1.43 11.43
C ASP A 415 -18.67 2.41 12.04
N SER A 416 -18.04 3.15 11.14
CA SER A 416 -17.22 4.32 11.36
C SER A 416 -17.86 5.33 12.34
N HIS A 417 -17.20 5.58 13.46
CA HIS A 417 -17.27 6.87 14.16
C HIS A 417 -15.83 7.36 14.42
N ALA A 418 -15.49 8.49 13.82
CA ALA A 418 -14.24 9.20 14.06
C ALA A 418 -14.15 9.65 15.53
N PRO A 419 -12.95 9.65 16.16
CA PRO A 419 -12.80 10.16 17.52
C PRO A 419 -12.89 11.69 17.50
N SER A 420 -13.85 12.25 18.23
CA SER A 420 -13.89 13.69 18.51
C SER A 420 -12.92 14.04 19.66
N PRO A 421 -12.26 15.21 19.64
CA PRO A 421 -11.31 15.61 20.68
C PRO A 421 -12.03 15.96 22.00
N PRO A 422 -11.37 15.80 23.16
CA PRO A 422 -11.99 16.07 24.45
C PRO A 422 -12.13 17.58 24.66
N THR A 423 -13.34 18.03 25.01
CA THR A 423 -13.60 19.41 25.45
C THR A 423 -13.99 19.39 26.95
N PRO A 424 -13.59 20.39 27.75
CA PRO A 424 -13.43 20.24 29.20
C PRO A 424 -14.75 20.35 29.97
N LEU A 425 -14.77 19.72 31.15
CA LEU A 425 -15.78 19.89 32.19
C LEU A 425 -15.85 21.36 32.66
N PRO A 426 -17.05 21.90 32.92
CA PRO A 426 -17.23 22.97 33.89
C PRO A 426 -17.78 22.40 35.20
N GLY A 427 -17.16 22.80 36.31
CA GLY A 427 -17.75 22.68 37.64
C GLY A 427 -18.78 23.79 37.92
N GLY A 428 -19.48 23.65 39.05
CA GLY A 428 -20.20 24.75 39.70
C GLY A 428 -21.70 24.52 39.92
N GLU A 429 -22.01 23.92 41.07
CA GLU A 429 -22.99 24.35 42.08
C GLU A 429 -24.28 25.12 41.67
N GLY A 430 -25.40 24.70 42.28
CA GLY A 430 -26.24 25.68 43.01
C GLY A 430 -27.70 25.88 42.58
N SER A 431 -28.58 25.07 43.18
CA SER A 431 -29.83 25.48 43.86
C SER A 431 -31.14 25.84 43.11
N ASN A 432 -32.21 25.29 43.69
CA ASN A 432 -33.61 25.76 43.84
C ASN A 432 -34.65 25.62 42.71
N GLU A 433 -35.44 24.53 42.78
CA GLU A 433 -36.90 24.47 43.13
C GLU A 433 -37.94 25.36 42.39
N PRO A 434 -39.23 24.95 42.28
CA PRO A 434 -39.80 24.40 41.05
C PRO A 434 -41.06 25.14 40.58
N ARG A 435 -41.42 25.05 39.28
CA ARG A 435 -42.76 25.45 38.82
C ARG A 435 -43.32 24.56 37.70
N VAL A 436 -44.32 23.76 38.11
CA VAL A 436 -45.63 23.52 37.50
C VAL A 436 -45.75 23.80 36.00
N ILE A 437 -45.95 22.74 35.19
CA ILE A 437 -46.47 22.82 33.83
C ILE A 437 -47.52 21.72 33.64
N GLU A 438 -48.74 22.15 33.31
CA GLU A 438 -49.81 21.43 32.63
C GLU A 438 -50.72 22.53 32.01
N PRO A 439 -51.46 22.27 30.93
CA PRO A 439 -51.04 21.69 29.67
C PRO A 439 -51.46 22.61 28.50
N LEU A 440 -50.71 22.64 27.38
CA LEU A 440 -51.19 23.26 26.15
C LEU A 440 -51.12 22.31 24.97
N SER A 441 -52.33 21.91 24.59
CA SER A 441 -52.75 21.25 23.38
C SER A 441 -52.49 22.07 22.11
N LEU A 442 -52.32 21.32 21.02
CA LEU A 442 -52.68 21.65 19.62
C LEU A 442 -52.13 22.95 19.03
N ARG A 443 -51.16 22.79 18.10
CA ARG A 443 -51.40 23.07 16.67
C ARG A 443 -50.23 22.62 15.78
N GLU A 444 -50.58 21.75 14.85
CA GLU A 444 -50.29 21.85 13.41
C GLU A 444 -48.85 22.11 12.94
N ARG A 445 -48.17 21.02 12.55
CA ARG A 445 -47.33 20.89 11.34
C ARG A 445 -47.53 19.44 10.88
N GLY A 446 -47.79 19.08 9.64
CA GLY A 446 -47.49 19.65 8.34
C GLY A 446 -47.26 18.42 7.45
N ARG A 447 -48.02 18.32 6.36
CA ARG A 447 -48.13 17.13 5.50
C ARG A 447 -46.78 16.75 4.87
N GLY A 448 -46.51 15.45 4.82
CA GLY A 448 -45.61 14.80 3.87
C GLY A 448 -46.30 13.54 3.37
N GLU A 449 -46.52 13.46 2.07
CA GLU A 449 -47.38 12.49 1.39
C GLU A 449 -46.81 11.06 1.44
N GLY A 450 -47.62 10.10 1.88
CA GLY A 450 -47.36 8.68 1.78
C GLY A 450 -48.54 7.99 1.08
N GLY A 451 -48.26 7.36 -0.06
CA GLY A 451 -49.24 6.74 -0.95
C GLY A 451 -50.15 5.73 -0.25
N GLN A 452 -51.42 5.76 -0.64
CA GLN A 452 -52.48 4.86 -0.20
C GLN A 452 -52.19 3.41 -0.60
N ARG A 453 -52.19 2.50 0.38
CA ARG A 453 -52.67 1.13 0.18
C ARG A 453 -53.85 0.91 1.14
N ARG A 454 -55.02 0.65 0.57
CA ARG A 454 -56.26 0.31 1.28
C ARG A 454 -56.07 -1.00 2.05
N SER A 455 -56.38 -1.03 3.34
CA SER A 455 -56.51 -2.29 4.11
C SER A 455 -57.98 -2.51 4.51
N LEU A 456 -58.43 -3.75 4.33
CA LEU A 456 -59.73 -4.26 4.74
C LEU A 456 -59.84 -4.33 6.28
N PRO A 457 -61.05 -4.25 6.88
CA PRO A 457 -61.19 -4.24 8.34
C PRO A 457 -60.92 -5.62 8.94
N LYS A 458 -59.96 -5.70 9.88
CA LYS A 458 -59.65 -6.90 10.68
C LYS A 458 -60.75 -7.08 11.75
N ALA A 459 -61.29 -8.30 11.89
CA ALA A 459 -62.27 -8.65 12.92
C ALA A 459 -61.73 -8.30 14.34
N ALA A 460 -62.60 -7.76 15.20
CA ALA A 460 -62.22 -7.35 16.55
C ALA A 460 -61.92 -8.59 17.43
N LEU A 461 -60.81 -8.54 18.17
CA LEU A 461 -60.43 -9.60 19.11
C LEU A 461 -61.40 -9.65 20.31
N PRO A 462 -61.74 -10.84 20.82
CA PRO A 462 -62.55 -10.99 22.03
C PRO A 462 -61.98 -10.23 23.25
N GLN A 463 -62.85 -9.62 24.06
CA GLN A 463 -62.47 -8.71 25.13
C GLN A 463 -61.70 -9.41 26.27
N ASP A 464 -62.03 -10.67 26.54
CA ASP A 464 -61.36 -11.55 27.51
C ASP A 464 -59.88 -11.78 27.15
N VAL A 465 -59.54 -11.94 25.87
CA VAL A 465 -58.15 -12.08 25.40
C VAL A 465 -57.36 -10.77 25.59
N ILE A 466 -58.01 -9.63 25.36
CA ILE A 466 -57.40 -8.31 25.54
C ILE A 466 -57.11 -8.05 27.02
N ASP A 467 -58.03 -8.42 27.92
CA ASP A 467 -57.88 -8.22 29.34
C ASP A 467 -56.84 -9.17 29.96
N PHE A 468 -56.72 -10.40 29.46
CA PHE A 468 -55.64 -11.32 29.81
C PHE A 468 -54.25 -10.80 29.39
N ALA A 469 -54.11 -10.29 28.17
CA ALA A 469 -52.86 -9.65 27.73
C ALA A 469 -52.51 -8.41 28.58
N ARG A 470 -53.51 -7.67 29.08
CA ARG A 470 -53.31 -6.54 30.00
C ARG A 470 -52.87 -6.99 31.40
N SER A 471 -53.39 -8.09 31.92
CA SER A 471 -52.94 -8.62 33.22
C SER A 471 -51.49 -9.09 33.16
N LEU A 472 -51.08 -9.77 32.08
CA LEU A 472 -49.69 -10.19 31.89
C LEU A 472 -48.72 -9.01 31.86
N ARG A 473 -49.09 -7.88 31.25
CA ARG A 473 -48.25 -6.65 31.27
C ARG A 473 -48.07 -6.04 32.66
N ARG A 474 -48.93 -6.37 33.63
CA ARG A 474 -48.85 -5.89 35.03
C ARG A 474 -48.04 -6.83 35.93
N SER A 475 -47.85 -8.09 35.51
CA SER A 475 -47.16 -9.15 36.27
C SER A 475 -45.95 -9.72 35.50
N GLN A 476 -45.19 -8.86 34.82
CA GLN A 476 -44.03 -9.25 34.02
C GLN A 476 -42.88 -9.76 34.90
N THR A 477 -42.06 -10.66 34.37
CA THR A 477 -40.80 -11.05 35.01
C THR A 477 -39.71 -9.97 34.87
N ASP A 478 -38.65 -10.05 35.70
CA ASP A 478 -37.50 -9.13 35.59
C ASP A 478 -36.81 -9.25 34.22
N ALA A 479 -36.70 -10.47 33.69
CA ALA A 479 -36.16 -10.74 32.36
C ALA A 479 -37.00 -10.08 31.24
N GLU A 480 -38.33 -10.18 31.30
CA GLU A 480 -39.24 -9.45 30.40
C GLU A 480 -39.08 -7.92 30.53
N GLY A 481 -38.80 -7.42 31.73
CA GLY A 481 -38.53 -6.01 31.96
C GLY A 481 -37.29 -5.52 31.23
N VAL A 482 -36.19 -6.26 31.32
CA VAL A 482 -34.92 -5.96 30.67
C VAL A 482 -35.08 -5.97 29.16
N ILE A 483 -35.62 -7.06 28.59
CA ILE A 483 -35.82 -7.17 27.13
C ILE A 483 -36.80 -6.12 26.62
N TRP A 484 -37.87 -5.82 27.35
CA TRP A 484 -38.80 -4.76 26.93
C TRP A 484 -38.15 -3.38 26.88
N TYR A 485 -37.27 -3.05 27.83
CA TYR A 485 -36.52 -1.79 27.82
C TYR A 485 -35.67 -1.65 26.55
N LEU A 486 -35.11 -2.77 26.09
CA LEU A 486 -34.24 -2.83 24.92
C LEU A 486 -35.02 -2.81 23.60
N LEU A 487 -36.21 -3.40 23.56
CA LEU A 487 -37.04 -3.50 22.34
C LEU A 487 -38.03 -2.33 22.13
N ARG A 488 -38.43 -1.63 23.19
CA ARG A 488 -39.39 -0.52 23.08
C ARG A 488 -38.82 0.63 22.24
N ASN A 489 -39.71 1.51 21.79
CA ASN A 489 -39.34 2.74 21.07
C ASN A 489 -38.54 2.54 19.78
N ARG A 490 -38.63 1.36 19.14
CA ARG A 490 -37.88 1.05 17.90
C ARG A 490 -36.36 1.04 18.08
N ASN A 491 -35.89 0.81 19.31
CA ASN A 491 -34.47 0.84 19.65
C ASN A 491 -33.64 -0.25 18.97
N LEU A 492 -34.27 -1.35 18.53
CA LEU A 492 -33.60 -2.44 17.82
C LEU A 492 -33.95 -2.39 16.32
N HIS A 493 -32.98 -2.03 15.48
CA HIS A 493 -33.10 -1.88 14.01
C HIS A 493 -34.27 -1.00 13.51
N GLY A 494 -34.81 -0.08 14.32
CA GLY A 494 -35.98 0.71 13.92
C GLY A 494 -37.31 -0.07 13.95
N MET A 495 -37.29 -1.34 14.39
CA MET A 495 -38.42 -2.27 14.31
C MET A 495 -39.41 -2.09 15.46
N LYS A 496 -40.71 -2.21 15.15
CA LYS A 496 -41.77 -2.02 16.15
C LYS A 496 -42.18 -3.32 16.84
N PHE A 497 -41.62 -3.54 18.03
CA PHE A 497 -42.04 -4.62 18.92
C PHE A 497 -43.27 -4.25 19.76
N ARG A 498 -44.17 -5.22 19.95
CA ARG A 498 -45.32 -5.17 20.83
C ARG A 498 -45.16 -6.19 21.94
N ARG A 499 -45.39 -5.78 23.19
CA ARG A 499 -45.29 -6.67 24.35
C ARG A 499 -46.63 -7.33 24.69
N GLN A 500 -46.59 -8.61 25.05
CA GLN A 500 -47.73 -9.47 25.38
C GLN A 500 -48.81 -9.34 24.31
N HIS A 501 -48.45 -9.75 23.08
CA HIS A 501 -49.27 -9.61 21.88
C HIS A 501 -50.28 -10.75 21.78
N PRO A 502 -51.60 -10.46 21.76
CA PRO A 502 -52.61 -11.50 21.61
C PRO A 502 -52.65 -12.01 20.16
N GLN A 503 -52.38 -13.30 19.99
CA GLN A 503 -52.47 -14.06 18.74
C GLN A 503 -53.27 -15.35 19.02
N PRO A 504 -54.61 -15.28 19.09
CA PRO A 504 -55.44 -16.38 19.58
C PRO A 504 -55.14 -17.72 18.86
N PRO A 505 -55.00 -18.84 19.60
CA PRO A 505 -55.29 -18.99 21.03
C PRO A 505 -54.13 -18.61 21.98
N TYR A 506 -53.05 -18.02 21.49
CA TYR A 506 -51.82 -17.75 22.25
C TYR A 506 -51.62 -16.26 22.56
N THR A 507 -50.77 -15.98 23.56
CA THR A 507 -50.22 -14.64 23.79
C THR A 507 -48.70 -14.74 23.70
N LEU A 508 -48.09 -13.89 22.88
CA LEU A 508 -46.65 -13.88 22.61
C LEU A 508 -45.98 -12.80 23.47
N ASP A 509 -44.87 -13.10 24.14
CA ASP A 509 -44.22 -12.15 25.07
C ASP A 509 -43.78 -10.87 24.37
N PHE A 510 -43.13 -11.00 23.21
CA PHE A 510 -42.84 -9.88 22.31
C PHE A 510 -43.11 -10.28 20.86
N TYR A 511 -43.70 -9.37 20.08
CA TYR A 511 -44.01 -9.62 18.67
C TYR A 511 -43.72 -8.40 17.79
N CYS A 512 -42.97 -8.62 16.72
CA CYS A 512 -42.73 -7.66 15.64
C CYS A 512 -43.58 -8.04 14.42
N HIS A 513 -44.58 -7.19 14.11
CA HIS A 513 -45.43 -7.43 12.94
C HIS A 513 -44.69 -7.24 11.61
N GLU A 514 -43.68 -6.35 11.60
CA GLU A 514 -42.89 -6.02 10.40
C GLU A 514 -42.04 -7.22 9.95
N LEU A 515 -41.66 -8.12 10.87
CA LEU A 515 -40.79 -9.27 10.59
C LEU A 515 -41.49 -10.63 10.77
N GLY A 516 -42.78 -10.64 11.14
CA GLY A 516 -43.44 -11.90 11.55
C GLY A 516 -42.71 -12.61 12.68
N LEU A 517 -42.09 -11.88 13.61
CA LEU A 517 -41.18 -12.46 14.60
C LEU A 517 -41.75 -12.36 16.01
N ALA A 518 -41.81 -13.48 16.72
CA ALA A 518 -42.12 -13.58 18.13
C ALA A 518 -40.86 -13.89 18.94
N VAL A 519 -40.67 -13.23 20.08
CA VAL A 519 -39.61 -13.52 21.05
C VAL A 519 -40.29 -13.92 22.37
N GLU A 520 -40.01 -15.14 22.84
CA GLU A 520 -40.55 -15.70 24.08
C GLU A 520 -39.43 -15.89 25.12
N LEU A 521 -39.72 -15.54 26.37
CA LEU A 521 -38.76 -15.65 27.47
C LEU A 521 -39.17 -16.79 28.40
N ASP A 522 -38.40 -17.87 28.37
CA ASP A 522 -38.81 -19.11 29.01
C ASP A 522 -38.38 -19.17 30.48
N GLY A 523 -39.33 -19.56 31.33
CA GLY A 523 -39.14 -19.80 32.75
C GLY A 523 -38.75 -21.26 32.99
N SER A 524 -37.82 -21.49 33.92
CA SER A 524 -37.32 -22.82 34.26
C SER A 524 -38.45 -23.86 34.42
N GLN A 525 -38.30 -24.98 33.68
CA GLN A 525 -39.16 -26.16 33.55
C GLN A 525 -40.12 -26.15 32.35
N HIS A 526 -39.64 -26.31 31.11
CA HIS A 526 -40.34 -27.03 30.03
C HIS A 526 -39.38 -27.32 28.87
N ALA A 527 -38.54 -28.35 29.03
CA ALA A 527 -38.02 -29.08 27.88
C ALA A 527 -38.90 -30.32 27.71
N ASP A 528 -39.47 -30.51 26.53
CA ASP A 528 -40.24 -31.69 26.09
C ASP A 528 -41.73 -31.73 26.42
N SER A 529 -42.51 -30.79 25.87
CA SER A 529 -43.94 -31.00 25.68
C SER A 529 -44.29 -31.09 24.18
N ALA A 530 -44.92 -32.19 23.75
CA ALA A 530 -45.48 -32.32 22.39
C ALA A 530 -46.54 -31.25 22.04
N ARG A 531 -46.91 -30.42 23.03
CA ARG A 531 -47.80 -29.27 22.91
C ARG A 531 -47.08 -28.05 22.33
N ASP A 532 -45.79 -27.84 22.61
CA ASP A 532 -45.00 -26.72 22.06
C ASP A 532 -44.70 -26.92 20.57
N VAL A 533 -44.41 -28.14 20.13
CA VAL A 533 -44.20 -28.43 18.69
C VAL A 533 -45.46 -28.13 17.86
N ARG A 534 -46.65 -28.45 18.40
CA ARG A 534 -47.92 -28.12 17.75
C ARG A 534 -48.21 -26.61 17.79
N ARG A 535 -47.82 -25.93 18.87
CA ARG A 535 -47.95 -24.47 19.01
C ARG A 535 -47.07 -23.73 18.00
N ASP A 536 -45.81 -24.10 17.90
CA ASP A 536 -44.84 -23.48 16.99
C ASP A 536 -45.23 -23.75 15.53
N ALA A 537 -45.75 -24.94 15.20
CA ALA A 537 -46.28 -25.24 13.87
C ALA A 537 -47.49 -24.37 13.49
N VAL A 538 -48.39 -24.10 14.45
CA VAL A 538 -49.55 -23.21 14.21
C VAL A 538 -49.13 -21.76 14.05
N LEU A 539 -48.11 -21.31 14.78
CA LEU A 539 -47.55 -19.95 14.63
C LEU A 539 -46.80 -19.81 13.31
N ALA A 540 -46.02 -20.81 12.91
CA ALA A 540 -45.32 -20.84 11.63
C ALA A 540 -46.29 -20.81 10.43
N ASP A 541 -47.41 -21.55 10.49
CA ASP A 541 -48.46 -21.51 9.46
C ASP A 541 -49.13 -20.11 9.36
N ALA A 542 -49.15 -19.37 10.47
CA ALA A 542 -49.57 -17.96 10.49
C ALA A 542 -48.48 -16.97 10.04
N GLY A 543 -47.32 -17.46 9.56
CA GLY A 543 -46.17 -16.66 9.16
C GLY A 543 -45.44 -16.03 10.34
N ILE A 544 -45.53 -16.64 11.53
CA ILE A 544 -44.90 -16.16 12.76
C ILE A 544 -43.80 -17.15 13.19
N GLU A 545 -42.57 -16.67 13.19
CA GLU A 545 -41.42 -17.42 13.69
C GLU A 545 -41.17 -17.09 15.17
N VAL A 546 -40.78 -18.09 15.98
CA VAL A 546 -40.60 -17.94 17.43
C VAL A 546 -39.14 -18.13 17.81
N LEU A 547 -38.53 -17.12 18.42
CA LEU A 547 -37.22 -17.20 19.09
C LEU A 547 -37.41 -17.30 20.60
N ARG A 548 -36.72 -18.24 21.24
CA ARG A 548 -36.85 -18.47 22.69
C ARG A 548 -35.53 -18.22 23.40
N TYR A 549 -35.56 -17.45 24.48
CA TYR A 549 -34.41 -17.19 25.34
C TYR A 549 -34.69 -17.60 26.78
N TRP A 550 -33.68 -18.14 27.45
CA TRP A 550 -33.77 -18.50 28.86
C TRP A 550 -33.74 -17.26 29.75
N ASN A 551 -34.66 -17.16 30.72
CA ASN A 551 -34.70 -16.02 31.66
C ASN A 551 -33.36 -15.78 32.39
N HIS A 552 -32.64 -16.86 32.73
CA HIS A 552 -31.32 -16.74 33.35
C HIS A 552 -30.30 -16.05 32.42
N ASP A 553 -30.29 -16.40 31.14
CA ASP A 553 -29.33 -15.83 30.18
C ASP A 553 -29.65 -14.38 29.85
N VAL A 554 -30.94 -14.03 29.80
CA VAL A 554 -31.38 -12.64 29.67
C VAL A 554 -30.87 -11.77 30.82
N LEU A 555 -30.82 -12.29 32.04
CA LEU A 555 -30.41 -11.54 33.24
C LEU A 555 -28.91 -11.55 33.50
N THR A 556 -28.18 -12.59 33.08
CA THR A 556 -26.74 -12.76 33.38
C THR A 556 -25.81 -12.58 32.19
N ARG A 557 -26.35 -12.64 30.97
CA ARG A 557 -25.63 -12.53 29.68
C ARG A 557 -26.48 -11.71 28.68
N THR A 558 -27.01 -10.59 29.15
CA THR A 558 -27.92 -9.74 28.37
C THR A 558 -27.32 -9.31 27.03
N GLU A 559 -26.01 -9.03 26.99
CA GLU A 559 -25.27 -8.63 25.80
C GLU A 559 -25.31 -9.73 24.73
N THR A 560 -25.07 -10.98 25.11
CA THR A 560 -25.08 -12.12 24.18
C THR A 560 -26.47 -12.40 23.62
N VAL A 561 -27.52 -12.28 24.45
CA VAL A 561 -28.91 -12.43 24.01
C VAL A 561 -29.30 -11.31 23.04
N LEU A 562 -28.84 -10.08 23.30
CA LEU A 562 -29.07 -8.96 22.40
C LEU A 562 -28.32 -9.08 21.08
N GLU A 563 -27.06 -9.51 21.11
CA GLU A 563 -26.27 -9.78 19.90
C GLU A 563 -26.95 -10.83 19.03
N ASP A 564 -27.38 -11.95 19.61
CA ASP A 564 -28.12 -12.96 18.85
C ASP A 564 -29.43 -12.39 18.30
N LEU A 565 -30.25 -11.72 19.11
CA LEU A 565 -31.51 -11.15 18.64
C LEU A 565 -31.30 -10.08 17.55
N TYR A 566 -30.24 -9.29 17.63
CA TYR A 566 -29.82 -8.32 16.63
C TYR A 566 -29.52 -9.02 15.30
N TRP A 567 -28.65 -10.04 15.31
CA TRP A 567 -28.31 -10.80 14.10
C TRP A 567 -29.51 -11.53 13.49
N GLN A 568 -30.38 -12.08 14.33
CA GLN A 568 -31.62 -12.72 13.87
C GLN A 568 -32.55 -11.71 13.16
N ILE A 569 -32.63 -10.48 13.65
CA ILE A 569 -33.42 -9.43 13.01
C ILE A 569 -32.76 -8.96 11.71
N GLU A 570 -31.45 -8.72 11.70
CA GLU A 570 -30.70 -8.27 10.53
C GLU A 570 -30.77 -9.27 9.37
N ALA A 571 -30.64 -10.58 9.66
CA ALA A 571 -30.81 -11.63 8.68
C ALA A 571 -32.21 -11.58 8.03
N ARG A 572 -33.27 -11.38 8.83
CA ARG A 572 -34.65 -11.32 8.34
C ARG A 572 -34.98 -10.02 7.60
N MET A 573 -34.32 -8.92 7.94
CA MET A 573 -34.41 -7.67 7.17
C MET A 573 -33.73 -7.78 5.80
N SER A 574 -32.70 -8.62 5.71
CA SER A 574 -31.95 -8.86 4.47
C SER A 574 -32.73 -9.75 3.48
N ASP A 575 -33.60 -10.63 3.97
CA ASP A 575 -34.45 -11.50 3.15
C ASP A 575 -35.62 -10.77 2.48
N ASP A 576 -36.16 -9.70 3.09
CA ASP A 576 -37.31 -8.96 2.55
C ASP A 576 -36.96 -8.07 1.33
N ALA A 577 -35.67 -7.89 1.03
CA ALA A 577 -35.20 -7.26 -0.20
C ALA A 577 -35.21 -8.19 -1.43
N VAL A 578 -35.53 -9.48 -1.28
CA VAL A 578 -35.34 -10.51 -2.32
C VAL A 578 -36.65 -10.94 -3.03
N ILE A 579 -37.83 -10.42 -2.66
CA ILE A 579 -39.08 -10.75 -3.38
C ILE A 579 -39.37 -9.70 -4.47
N GLN A 580 -38.55 -9.70 -5.53
CA GLN A 580 -39.00 -9.62 -6.93
C GLN A 580 -37.82 -9.81 -7.88
N CYS A 581 -37.97 -10.76 -8.81
CA CYS A 581 -37.03 -11.22 -9.85
C CYS A 581 -35.92 -12.21 -9.41
N GLN A 582 -36.17 -13.50 -9.62
CA GLN A 582 -35.11 -14.43 -10.06
C GLN A 582 -34.87 -14.22 -11.57
N PRO A 583 -33.61 -14.33 -12.03
CA PRO A 583 -33.09 -15.65 -12.35
C PRO A 583 -31.71 -15.94 -11.76
N ALA A 584 -31.54 -17.21 -11.36
CA ALA A 584 -30.30 -17.99 -11.28
C ALA A 584 -28.97 -17.22 -11.12
N SER A 585 -28.45 -17.14 -9.89
CA SER A 585 -27.04 -17.40 -9.56
C SER A 585 -26.89 -17.53 -8.05
N VAL A 586 -26.25 -18.61 -7.62
CA VAL A 586 -25.86 -18.85 -6.23
C VAL A 586 -24.80 -17.80 -5.85
N GLU A 587 -25.17 -16.77 -5.08
CA GLU A 587 -24.17 -15.95 -4.40
C GLU A 587 -23.56 -16.78 -3.26
N LYS A 588 -22.50 -17.52 -3.61
CA LYS A 588 -21.58 -18.07 -2.62
C LYS A 588 -21.01 -16.89 -1.84
N SER A 589 -21.18 -16.89 -0.51
CA SER A 589 -20.30 -16.13 0.38
C SER A 589 -18.86 -16.41 -0.06
N LEU A 590 -18.16 -15.38 -0.56
CA LEU A 590 -16.78 -15.51 -1.02
C LEU A 590 -15.96 -16.06 0.14
N ASN A 591 -15.26 -17.18 -0.07
CA ASN A 591 -14.32 -17.66 0.93
C ASN A 591 -13.20 -16.61 1.09
N ARG A 592 -12.47 -16.61 2.22
CA ARG A 592 -11.41 -15.63 2.51
C ARG A 592 -10.46 -15.39 1.33
N ASP A 593 -10.02 -16.44 0.65
CA ASP A 593 -9.10 -16.35 -0.49
C ASP A 593 -9.77 -15.72 -1.72
N ASP A 594 -11.07 -15.97 -1.91
CA ASP A 594 -11.86 -15.30 -2.95
C ASP A 594 -12.05 -13.81 -2.63
N ALA A 595 -12.35 -13.47 -1.37
CA ALA A 595 -12.45 -12.08 -0.91
C ALA A 595 -11.11 -11.35 -1.06
N ARG A 596 -9.99 -12.01 -0.72
CA ARG A 596 -8.65 -11.47 -0.91
C ARG A 596 -8.33 -11.20 -2.37
N ARG A 597 -8.65 -12.14 -3.27
CA ARG A 597 -8.47 -11.94 -4.72
C ARG A 597 -9.31 -10.79 -5.24
N ALA A 598 -10.59 -10.73 -4.86
CA ALA A 598 -11.49 -9.67 -5.28
C ALA A 598 -11.03 -8.29 -4.78
N PHE A 599 -10.56 -8.20 -3.53
CA PHE A 599 -9.96 -6.99 -2.98
C PHE A 599 -8.70 -6.59 -3.76
N ASP A 600 -7.74 -7.51 -3.92
CA ASP A 600 -6.49 -7.24 -4.62
C ASP A 600 -6.75 -6.79 -6.07
N GLU A 601 -7.68 -7.42 -6.78
CA GLU A 601 -8.07 -7.05 -8.15
C GLU A 601 -8.68 -5.63 -8.20
N ALA A 602 -9.65 -5.34 -7.33
CA ALA A 602 -10.29 -4.02 -7.27
C ALA A 602 -9.30 -2.90 -6.95
N VAL A 603 -8.37 -3.14 -6.01
CA VAL A 603 -7.31 -2.19 -5.66
C VAL A 603 -6.36 -1.98 -6.84
N LEU A 604 -5.90 -3.05 -7.49
CA LEU A 604 -4.97 -2.95 -8.62
C LEU A 604 -5.59 -2.20 -9.80
N GLU A 605 -6.87 -2.43 -10.10
CA GLU A 605 -7.58 -1.69 -11.16
C GLU A 605 -7.61 -0.19 -10.86
N ARG A 606 -8.00 0.19 -9.63
CA ARG A 606 -8.05 1.58 -9.21
C ARG A 606 -6.67 2.24 -9.18
N LEU A 607 -5.63 1.54 -8.73
CA LEU A 607 -4.25 2.05 -8.76
C LEU A 607 -3.73 2.23 -10.18
N VAL A 608 -4.02 1.32 -11.11
CA VAL A 608 -3.62 1.48 -12.52
C VAL A 608 -4.34 2.68 -13.16
N ALA A 609 -5.64 2.85 -12.89
CA ALA A 609 -6.39 4.02 -13.34
C ALA A 609 -5.83 5.33 -12.76
N LEU A 610 -5.54 5.34 -11.46
CA LEU A 610 -4.96 6.50 -10.77
C LEU A 610 -3.56 6.83 -11.30
N ASN A 611 -2.72 5.84 -11.58
CA ASN A 611 -1.42 6.06 -12.21
C ASN A 611 -1.56 6.76 -13.57
N ALA A 612 -2.51 6.32 -14.40
CA ALA A 612 -2.76 6.94 -15.70
C ALA A 612 -3.25 8.40 -15.57
N GLU A 613 -4.10 8.67 -14.58
CA GLU A 613 -4.53 10.03 -14.23
C GLU A 613 -3.34 10.90 -13.80
N ARG A 614 -2.49 10.41 -12.88
CA ARG A 614 -1.29 11.13 -12.41
C ARG A 614 -0.31 11.40 -13.55
N ALA A 615 -0.08 10.42 -14.42
CA ALA A 615 0.77 10.61 -15.59
C ALA A 615 0.22 11.71 -16.52
N ALA A 616 -1.11 11.79 -16.69
CA ALA A 616 -1.75 12.84 -17.49
C ALA A 616 -1.66 14.22 -16.81
N GLU A 617 -1.79 14.31 -15.49
CA GLU A 617 -1.58 15.53 -14.72
C GLU A 617 -0.13 16.02 -14.82
N GLU A 618 0.84 15.12 -14.64
CA GLU A 618 2.27 15.44 -14.75
C GLU A 618 2.66 15.88 -16.16
N ALA A 619 2.02 15.31 -17.19
CA ALA A 619 2.18 15.76 -18.58
C ALA A 619 1.65 17.18 -18.81
N ARG A 620 0.65 17.61 -18.03
CA ARG A 620 0.15 19.00 -17.98
C ARG A 620 0.98 19.90 -17.04
N GLY A 621 2.04 19.39 -16.44
CA GLY A 621 2.89 20.11 -15.49
C GLY A 621 2.40 20.13 -14.05
N GLN A 622 1.30 19.44 -13.72
CA GLN A 622 0.75 19.32 -12.37
C GLN A 622 1.40 18.13 -11.65
N ILE A 623 2.57 18.36 -11.04
CA ILE A 623 3.32 17.30 -10.36
C ILE A 623 3.13 17.42 -8.85
N ARG A 624 2.65 16.33 -8.23
CA ARG A 624 2.51 16.24 -6.77
C ARG A 624 3.77 15.62 -6.18
N TRP A 625 4.80 16.43 -6.03
CA TRP A 625 6.08 16.00 -5.45
C TRP A 625 5.90 15.47 -4.03
N LEU A 626 6.49 14.31 -3.74
CA LEU A 626 6.47 13.69 -2.42
C LEU A 626 7.43 14.39 -1.44
N ARG A 627 8.53 14.93 -1.96
CA ARG A 627 9.49 15.78 -1.23
C ARG A 627 9.82 17.02 -2.07
N PRO A 628 8.91 18.01 -2.14
CA PRO A 628 9.06 19.17 -3.02
C PRO A 628 10.36 19.94 -2.80
N ASP A 629 10.78 20.13 -1.54
CA ASP A 629 12.02 20.85 -1.17
C ASP A 629 13.29 20.24 -1.80
N TYR A 630 13.27 18.94 -2.07
CA TYR A 630 14.39 18.20 -2.65
C TYR A 630 14.22 17.94 -4.15
N GLN A 631 12.99 17.62 -4.59
CA GLN A 631 12.71 17.24 -5.97
C GLN A 631 12.47 18.45 -6.89
N ASN A 632 12.08 19.60 -6.32
CA ASN A 632 11.74 20.81 -7.06
C ASN A 632 12.13 22.09 -6.29
N PRO A 633 13.43 22.29 -5.97
CA PRO A 633 13.90 23.42 -5.17
C PRO A 633 13.70 24.78 -5.86
N GLU A 634 13.75 24.82 -7.20
CA GLU A 634 13.60 26.06 -7.99
C GLU A 634 12.20 26.66 -7.87
N ALA A 635 11.16 25.83 -7.75
CA ALA A 635 9.79 26.31 -7.59
C ALA A 635 9.53 27.00 -6.24
N GLN A 636 10.39 26.75 -5.23
CA GLN A 636 10.32 27.43 -3.93
C GLN A 636 11.09 28.75 -3.91
N GLN A 637 11.95 28.98 -4.89
CA GLN A 637 12.79 30.18 -5.02
C GLN A 637 12.19 31.23 -5.98
N ALA A 638 10.98 31.00 -6.52
CA ALA A 638 10.30 31.99 -7.34
C ALA A 638 10.08 33.30 -6.55
N PRO A 639 10.57 34.46 -7.03
CA PRO A 639 10.62 35.67 -6.21
C PRO A 639 9.24 36.30 -6.02
N GLN A 640 8.93 36.67 -4.77
CA GLN A 640 7.99 37.75 -4.49
C GLN A 640 8.49 39.00 -5.24
N GLN A 641 7.71 39.45 -6.23
CA GLN A 641 8.04 40.62 -7.02
C GLN A 641 8.15 41.85 -6.13
N GLY A 642 9.32 42.50 -6.16
CA GLY A 642 9.46 43.92 -5.81
C GLY A 642 10.71 44.28 -5.01
N GLN A 643 11.86 44.43 -5.68
CA GLN A 643 12.73 45.61 -5.56
C GLN A 643 13.93 45.54 -6.53
N MET A 644 14.28 46.71 -7.08
CA MET A 644 15.27 46.95 -8.13
C MET A 644 16.72 46.67 -7.68
N PRO A 645 17.65 46.44 -8.63
CA PRO A 645 19.02 46.02 -8.33
C PRO A 645 19.93 47.22 -8.05
N THR A 646 20.80 47.09 -7.05
CA THR A 646 21.98 47.93 -6.89
C THR A 646 23.23 47.07 -6.80
N GLU A 647 24.06 47.23 -7.83
CA GLU A 647 25.53 47.18 -7.88
C GLU A 647 26.28 46.09 -7.09
N ALA A 648 27.01 45.26 -7.86
CA ALA A 648 28.09 44.42 -7.36
C ALA A 648 29.28 45.27 -6.90
N PRO A 649 30.14 44.72 -6.01
CA PRO A 649 31.39 44.16 -6.55
C PRO A 649 31.82 42.82 -5.93
N ASP A 650 32.34 41.96 -6.82
CA ASP A 650 33.51 41.06 -6.72
C ASP A 650 33.97 40.61 -5.32
N ASP A 651 33.90 39.31 -4.98
CA ASP A 651 34.89 38.29 -5.36
C ASP A 651 34.61 36.92 -4.65
N GLU A 652 35.12 35.85 -5.27
CA GLU A 652 35.34 34.50 -4.72
C GLU A 652 34.14 33.63 -4.28
N ALA A 653 33.37 33.11 -5.25
CA ALA A 653 32.83 31.74 -5.21
C ALA A 653 32.15 31.35 -6.54
N ALA A 654 32.93 30.85 -7.50
CA ALA A 654 32.35 30.25 -8.71
C ALA A 654 33.18 29.05 -9.18
N LEU A 655 32.92 27.89 -8.58
CA LEU A 655 33.15 26.61 -9.21
C LEU A 655 31.80 25.88 -9.35
N VAL A 656 31.43 25.69 -10.62
CA VAL A 656 30.46 24.73 -11.17
C VAL A 656 28.96 25.09 -11.07
N ALA A 657 28.53 26.02 -11.91
CA ALA A 657 27.18 25.98 -12.49
C ALA A 657 27.29 25.49 -13.94
N ALA A 658 26.89 24.24 -14.20
CA ALA A 658 26.78 23.70 -15.55
C ALA A 658 25.38 24.02 -16.11
N SER A 659 25.34 24.75 -17.22
CA SER A 659 24.14 25.03 -18.02
C SER A 659 23.40 23.75 -18.46
N PRO A 660 22.07 23.80 -18.66
CA PRO A 660 21.23 22.62 -18.88
C PRO A 660 21.61 21.87 -20.16
N ALA A 661 21.90 20.58 -20.02
CA ALA A 661 22.24 19.71 -21.14
C ALA A 661 21.02 19.44 -22.04
N SER A 662 21.13 19.77 -23.32
CA SER A 662 20.22 19.30 -24.37
C SER A 662 20.20 17.76 -24.41
N LYS A 663 19.02 17.14 -24.58
CA LYS A 663 18.86 15.66 -24.69
C LYS A 663 19.89 15.05 -25.66
N ALA A 664 20.58 14.00 -25.23
CA ALA A 664 21.57 13.29 -26.05
C ALA A 664 20.93 12.66 -27.30
N LYS A 665 21.55 12.84 -28.48
CA LYS A 665 21.10 12.28 -29.77
C LYS A 665 21.50 10.79 -29.88
N ALA A 666 20.80 9.98 -30.67
CA ALA A 666 21.21 8.59 -30.90
C ALA A 666 22.52 8.53 -31.74
N TRP A 667 23.44 7.62 -31.41
CA TRP A 667 24.68 7.44 -32.20
C TRP A 667 24.37 6.78 -33.57
N PRO A 668 24.75 7.38 -34.71
CA PRO A 668 24.50 6.81 -36.02
C PRO A 668 25.25 5.49 -36.25
N LYS A 669 24.68 4.58 -37.06
CA LYS A 669 25.32 3.29 -37.38
C LYS A 669 26.37 3.42 -38.48
N ASP A 670 26.10 4.26 -39.48
CA ASP A 670 26.93 4.45 -40.66
C ASP A 670 28.08 5.44 -40.40
N ALA A 671 29.26 5.15 -40.96
CA ALA A 671 30.48 5.93 -40.69
C ALA A 671 30.37 7.40 -41.16
N ILE A 672 29.73 7.64 -42.30
CA ILE A 672 29.54 9.01 -42.85
C ILE A 672 28.62 9.83 -41.94
N ASP A 673 27.55 9.23 -41.41
CA ASP A 673 26.62 9.90 -40.52
C ASP A 673 27.23 10.15 -39.14
N GLN A 674 28.12 9.28 -38.66
CA GLN A 674 28.89 9.50 -37.44
C GLN A 674 29.78 10.74 -37.55
N VAL A 675 30.49 10.89 -38.68
CA VAL A 675 31.33 12.08 -38.94
C VAL A 675 30.48 13.34 -38.96
N ARG A 676 29.36 13.32 -39.69
CA ARG A 676 28.44 14.45 -39.80
C ARG A 676 27.87 14.85 -38.45
N ALA A 677 27.44 13.88 -37.64
CA ALA A 677 26.87 14.13 -36.34
C ALA A 677 27.89 14.75 -35.36
N VAL A 678 29.12 14.26 -35.34
CA VAL A 678 30.20 14.83 -34.51
C VAL A 678 30.56 16.24 -34.96
N ALA A 679 30.65 16.48 -36.28
CA ALA A 679 30.90 17.81 -36.82
C ALA A 679 29.78 18.81 -36.47
N GLU A 680 28.51 18.39 -36.50
CA GLU A 680 27.37 19.23 -36.11
C GLU A 680 27.43 19.62 -34.62
N VAL A 681 27.84 18.69 -33.74
CA VAL A 681 28.02 18.98 -32.31
C VAL A 681 29.13 20.00 -32.08
N LEU A 682 30.25 19.89 -32.81
CA LEU A 682 31.34 20.85 -32.73
C LEU A 682 30.97 22.22 -33.29
N ALA A 683 30.23 22.27 -34.41
CA ALA A 683 29.81 23.51 -35.05
C ALA A 683 28.69 24.26 -34.29
N SER A 684 27.87 23.54 -33.52
CA SER A 684 26.79 24.10 -32.70
C SER A 684 27.25 24.53 -31.31
N SER A 685 28.46 24.17 -30.89
CA SER A 685 29.01 24.57 -29.60
C SER A 685 29.77 25.89 -29.70
N PRO A 686 29.40 26.92 -28.91
CA PRO A 686 30.16 28.18 -28.86
C PRO A 686 31.47 28.06 -28.06
N VAL A 687 31.72 26.93 -27.39
CA VAL A 687 32.90 26.67 -26.57
C VAL A 687 33.59 25.38 -27.01
N ALA A 688 34.92 25.33 -26.91
CA ALA A 688 35.72 24.11 -27.16
C ALA A 688 35.25 22.97 -26.27
N LEU A 689 35.02 21.78 -26.82
CA LEU A 689 34.49 20.62 -26.10
C LEU A 689 35.55 19.54 -25.89
N SER A 690 35.56 18.91 -24.71
CA SER A 690 36.38 17.70 -24.48
C SER A 690 35.74 16.46 -25.14
N VAL A 691 36.53 15.39 -25.31
CA VAL A 691 36.04 14.11 -25.87
C VAL A 691 34.85 13.57 -25.05
N ASP A 692 34.90 13.69 -23.72
CA ASP A 692 33.82 13.24 -22.83
C ASP A 692 32.55 14.09 -22.94
N GLU A 693 32.70 15.40 -23.12
CA GLU A 693 31.56 16.31 -23.34
C GLU A 693 30.89 16.06 -24.70
N ILE A 694 31.67 15.78 -25.75
CA ILE A 694 31.14 15.38 -27.06
C ILE A 694 30.44 14.01 -26.94
N ALA A 695 31.04 13.06 -26.22
CA ALA A 695 30.44 11.75 -25.98
C ALA A 695 29.12 11.85 -25.19
N ALA A 696 28.98 12.82 -24.28
CA ALA A 696 27.75 13.05 -23.54
C ALA A 696 26.59 13.54 -24.43
N ARG A 697 26.87 14.08 -25.62
CA ARG A 697 25.85 14.49 -26.60
C ARG A 697 25.23 13.32 -27.36
N PHE A 698 25.73 12.10 -27.18
CA PHE A 698 25.25 10.91 -27.90
C PHE A 698 24.91 9.73 -26.98
N SER A 699 23.94 8.90 -27.41
CA SER A 699 23.53 7.68 -26.73
C SER A 699 23.53 6.47 -27.67
N ALA A 700 24.22 5.39 -27.29
CA ALA A 700 24.12 4.07 -27.91
C ALA A 700 24.70 2.96 -26.99
N ARG A 701 24.30 1.71 -27.24
CA ARG A 701 24.87 0.52 -26.57
C ARG A 701 26.16 0.09 -27.27
N GLY A 702 27.15 -0.36 -26.49
CA GLY A 702 28.42 -0.91 -26.99
C GLY A 702 29.60 0.08 -26.97
N GLY A 703 30.76 -0.34 -27.47
CA GLY A 703 32.04 0.38 -27.41
C GLY A 703 32.19 1.54 -28.40
N TRP A 704 31.12 2.21 -28.81
CA TRP A 704 31.13 3.25 -29.85
C TRP A 704 31.99 4.47 -29.45
N LYS A 705 32.13 4.77 -28.15
CA LYS A 705 32.99 5.85 -27.64
C LYS A 705 34.46 5.69 -28.06
N LYS A 706 34.92 4.45 -28.29
CA LYS A 706 36.28 4.17 -28.80
C LYS A 706 36.50 4.70 -30.23
N ARG A 707 35.42 4.97 -30.97
CA ARG A 707 35.48 5.54 -32.33
C ARG A 707 35.57 7.06 -32.35
N LEU A 708 35.34 7.73 -31.21
CA LEU A 708 35.28 9.19 -31.16
C LEU A 708 36.65 9.87 -31.36
N PRO A 709 37.76 9.43 -30.71
CA PRO A 709 39.07 10.02 -30.96
C PRO A 709 39.52 9.96 -32.44
N PRO A 710 39.49 8.80 -33.15
CA PRO A 710 39.92 8.78 -34.55
C PRO A 710 39.01 9.57 -35.51
N LEU A 711 37.73 9.77 -35.16
CA LEU A 711 36.82 10.64 -35.93
C LEU A 711 37.16 12.12 -35.74
N LEU A 712 37.55 12.52 -34.53
CA LEU A 712 37.98 13.89 -34.24
C LEU A 712 39.31 14.21 -34.92
N ASP A 713 40.26 13.28 -34.88
CA ASP A 713 41.54 13.42 -35.60
C ASP A 713 41.32 13.57 -37.11
N MET A 714 40.37 12.81 -37.67
CA MET A 714 39.98 12.94 -39.08
C MET A 714 39.32 14.30 -39.38
N LEU A 715 38.46 14.83 -38.50
CA LEU A 715 37.85 16.15 -38.68
C LEU A 715 38.87 17.28 -38.59
N VAL A 716 39.89 17.15 -37.73
CA VAL A 716 41.02 18.08 -37.66
C VAL A 716 41.86 18.02 -38.93
N ALA A 717 42.19 16.83 -39.43
CA ALA A 717 42.94 16.65 -40.67
C ALA A 717 42.20 17.21 -41.90
N LEU A 718 40.86 17.16 -41.91
CA LEU A 718 40.00 17.72 -42.95
C LEU A 718 39.73 19.23 -42.78
N GLY A 719 40.30 19.88 -41.76
CA GLY A 719 40.12 21.31 -41.49
C GLY A 719 38.71 21.70 -41.01
N ARG A 720 37.91 20.72 -40.58
CA ARG A 720 36.53 20.91 -40.08
C ARG A 720 36.44 21.06 -38.56
N ALA A 721 37.53 20.77 -37.87
CA ALA A 721 37.68 21.00 -36.44
C ALA A 721 39.09 21.55 -36.15
N GLN A 722 39.23 22.32 -35.07
CA GLN A 722 40.52 22.71 -34.51
C GLN A 722 40.67 22.10 -33.13
N ILE A 723 41.91 21.79 -32.77
CA ILE A 723 42.26 21.27 -31.45
C ILE A 723 43.06 22.33 -30.69
N HIS A 724 42.64 22.61 -29.46
CA HIS A 724 43.30 23.50 -28.52
C HIS A 724 43.54 22.74 -27.21
N GLY A 725 44.74 22.19 -27.03
CA GLY A 725 45.02 21.27 -25.93
C GLY A 725 44.24 19.96 -26.08
N GLU A 726 43.47 19.56 -25.07
CA GLU A 726 42.61 18.35 -25.09
C GLU A 726 41.15 18.64 -25.50
N ARG A 727 40.89 19.81 -26.11
CA ARG A 727 39.53 20.27 -26.46
C ARG A 727 39.42 20.61 -27.95
N TYR A 728 38.24 20.37 -28.52
CA TYR A 728 37.94 20.50 -29.94
C TYR A 728 36.91 21.59 -30.19
N THR A 729 37.13 22.41 -31.21
CA THR A 729 36.20 23.45 -31.71
C THR A 729 35.82 23.15 -33.15
N GLY A 730 34.58 23.44 -33.54
CA GLY A 730 34.15 23.33 -34.94
C GLY A 730 34.64 24.52 -35.76
N VAL A 731 35.12 24.27 -36.98
CA VAL A 731 35.40 25.33 -37.96
C VAL A 731 34.18 25.40 -38.89
N ARG A 732 33.52 26.57 -38.94
CA ARG A 732 32.35 26.78 -39.82
C ARG A 732 32.73 26.69 -41.29
#